data_AF-A0A0V1KCC9-F1
#
_entry.id   AF-A0A0V1KCC9-F1
#
_cell.length_a   1.000
_cell.length_b   1.000
_cell.length_c   1.000
_cell.angle_alpha   90.00
_cell.angle_beta   90.00
_cell.angle_gamma   90.00
#
_symmetry.space_group_name_H-M   'P 1'
#
loop_
_entity.id
_entity.type
_entity.pdbx_description
1 polymer ?
#
loop_
_entity_poly.entity_id
_entity_poly.type
_entity_poly.pdbx_seq_one_letter_code
_entity_poly.pdbx_strand_id
1 'polypeptide(L)'
;MERKNYLSRYNKGYSKQKANQPSGNFIALGNANVVLAVFLNLVLGSRAQLPTTSSLEKRRCSLASPAVTSKTRFTDQSPSVTDKSSLAEFSRNLNKGEFWHESSDKITPLDAYDKLLNSKVMKVDDMARLLLSLVKGLCAKFEKFPDPMSSLLLVYIAKHQPEAYTDVNVIEALCTLIVKVPQQRSLWQAWSNLFCVICESLMIALDDKTDWPECIAKAFIQDSLGERLWVDRKECNAFVKNIMTVFNTVLPAYDAIDTLVSECVQSGGMAKCVSPTYSLIIETEPLVNDFSPKHKVCPRFVRISDSFCLHTAELLREFVSRRLDPVPRNLLLTLASCCGHEEIRQMASQKLDGWLQTSKMTKPLAILLLSTCVNCKALLMPTDKEVLHNLIRIRFKSKVVNRIFAIALKELFALNSEAMQLLICVLLRNEQTANRSTTSAGIINYCFQHDAEKAVYYLAAIIFDFISSKDDHSRMLKNVLRDIQRSVLKSEFPLAKFCKTLFNEWKAKSEQMQAHKERVCQLMEELFCMAVLLHVPQFTKDLPPNWRKDCSIWIPLHQQIRSSLHEAVLWLKYRCASDSGMCKADVLKSINNMLFLNKPEFYSAKDHGLMDQERSFNYKVICESGLNEETFHEILSSAAAGQLPLSGLETFEIVEAIVHRSCASPFNDQVNLQISDGKIIDYILQCCVLRIPHQPGQHMVKLANATFYWRAWIVTIILGALNPKSVGEVLWNCYPIAQCFMHMIITDDFVYPPSVLTCKEIDAEMIRTLENMAS
;
A
#
# COMPACT_ATOMS: atom_id res chain seq x y z
N MET A 1 -52.90 7.11 -20.52
CA MET A 1 -54.03 8.06 -20.42
C MET A 1 -53.54 9.33 -19.78
N GLU A 2 -53.84 10.46 -20.41
CA GLU A 2 -53.11 11.72 -20.34
C GLU A 2 -53.33 12.54 -19.06
N ARG A 3 -52.28 13.30 -18.70
CA ARG A 3 -52.26 14.37 -17.69
C ARG A 3 -53.22 15.49 -18.07
N LYS A 4 -53.98 16.01 -17.10
CA LYS A 4 -54.54 17.37 -17.16
C LYS A 4 -54.05 18.22 -16.00
N ASN A 5 -53.27 19.24 -16.37
CA ASN A 5 -52.92 20.40 -15.56
C ASN A 5 -54.17 21.23 -15.24
N TYR A 6 -54.33 21.63 -13.98
CA TYR A 6 -55.13 22.80 -13.63
C TYR A 6 -54.29 23.71 -12.72
N LEU A 7 -53.72 24.74 -13.33
CA LEU A 7 -53.28 25.97 -12.68
C LEU A 7 -54.25 27.06 -13.14
N SER A 8 -55.04 27.60 -12.21
CA SER A 8 -55.80 28.83 -12.44
C SER A 8 -55.78 29.70 -11.19
N ARG A 9 -55.13 30.85 -11.39
CA ARG A 9 -55.03 32.04 -10.55
C ARG A 9 -56.33 32.40 -9.81
N TYR A 10 -56.21 32.77 -8.54
CA TYR A 10 -56.97 33.87 -7.94
C TYR A 10 -56.08 34.60 -6.91
N ASN A 11 -55.59 35.77 -7.29
CA ASN A 11 -55.10 36.80 -6.37
C ASN A 11 -56.26 37.79 -6.16
N LYS A 12 -56.77 37.88 -4.92
CA LYS A 12 -57.53 39.03 -4.44
C LYS A 12 -56.88 39.49 -3.14
N GLY A 13 -56.22 40.64 -3.20
CA GLY A 13 -55.85 41.37 -1.99
C GLY A 13 -57.06 42.08 -1.41
N TYR A 14 -57.16 42.10 -0.08
CA TYR A 14 -57.80 43.19 0.64
C TYR A 14 -56.98 43.53 1.89
N SER A 15 -56.90 44.83 2.10
CA SER A 15 -56.12 45.57 3.09
C SER A 15 -56.56 45.35 4.53
N LYS A 16 -55.57 45.37 5.43
CA LYS A 16 -55.70 45.54 6.88
C LYS A 16 -56.45 46.83 7.24
N GLN A 17 -57.26 46.77 8.30
CA GLN A 17 -57.43 47.89 9.25
C GLN A 17 -56.89 47.47 10.63
N LYS A 18 -55.95 48.29 11.14
CA LYS A 18 -55.43 48.38 12.52
C LYS A 18 -56.53 49.01 13.41
N ALA A 19 -56.54 49.01 14.75
CA ALA A 19 -55.50 49.16 15.77
C ALA A 19 -56.11 48.70 17.14
N ASN A 20 -55.35 48.25 18.14
CA ASN A 20 -54.70 49.13 19.12
C ASN A 20 -53.62 48.36 19.91
N GLN A 21 -52.40 48.88 19.86
CA GLN A 21 -51.38 48.85 20.91
C GLN A 21 -51.18 50.33 21.36
N PRO A 22 -50.43 50.72 22.42
CA PRO A 22 -49.49 49.94 23.26
C PRO A 22 -49.48 50.34 24.77
N SER A 23 -48.59 49.71 25.55
CA SER A 23 -47.65 50.46 26.41
C SER A 23 -46.34 49.67 26.54
N GLY A 24 -45.27 50.19 25.93
CA GLY A 24 -43.92 49.64 25.99
C GLY A 24 -42.96 50.55 26.77
N ASN A 25 -41.70 50.13 26.82
CA ASN A 25 -40.52 50.96 27.10
C ASN A 25 -39.49 50.62 26.00
N PHE A 26 -38.87 51.48 25.19
CA PHE A 26 -39.09 52.84 24.67
C PHE A 26 -38.23 52.98 23.38
N ILE A 27 -38.44 54.08 22.65
CA ILE A 27 -38.03 54.45 21.27
C ILE A 27 -37.19 55.75 21.32
N ALA A 28 -36.39 56.06 20.28
CA ALA A 28 -36.29 57.41 19.63
C ALA A 28 -35.23 57.41 18.50
N LEU A 29 -35.26 58.21 17.43
CA LEU A 29 -36.24 58.91 16.58
C LEU A 29 -35.41 59.49 15.42
N GLY A 30 -35.96 59.59 14.20
CA GLY A 30 -35.19 59.83 12.97
C GLY A 30 -34.91 61.29 12.59
N ASN A 31 -34.45 61.49 11.35
CA ASN A 31 -34.73 62.70 10.59
C ASN A 31 -34.67 62.44 9.07
N ALA A 32 -35.36 63.31 8.33
CA ALA A 32 -35.85 63.13 6.96
C ALA A 32 -35.15 64.00 5.89
N ASN A 33 -35.39 63.62 4.62
CA ASN A 33 -35.36 64.39 3.35
C ASN A 33 -33.97 64.83 2.81
N VAL A 34 -33.67 65.02 1.51
CA VAL A 34 -34.39 65.39 0.25
C VAL A 34 -33.47 64.90 -0.93
N VAL A 35 -33.88 64.42 -2.13
CA VAL A 35 -34.08 65.13 -3.44
C VAL A 35 -34.04 64.11 -4.62
N LEU A 36 -35.04 64.18 -5.54
CA LEU A 36 -35.15 63.84 -7.00
C LEU A 36 -34.53 62.52 -7.57
N ALA A 37 -34.91 61.94 -8.71
CA ALA A 37 -36.06 61.89 -9.63
C ALA A 37 -35.58 61.14 -10.91
N VAL A 38 -36.45 60.31 -11.49
CA VAL A 38 -36.64 60.09 -12.97
C VAL A 38 -35.59 59.30 -13.80
N PHE A 39 -36.02 58.09 -14.18
CA PHE A 39 -36.05 57.44 -15.52
C PHE A 39 -34.81 57.17 -16.41
N LEU A 40 -34.92 55.97 -17.03
CA LEU A 40 -34.50 55.51 -18.37
C LEU A 40 -33.02 55.14 -18.65
N ASN A 41 -32.79 53.81 -18.66
CA ASN A 41 -32.51 52.96 -19.83
C ASN A 41 -31.62 53.47 -20.99
N LEU A 42 -30.79 52.52 -21.48
CA LEU A 42 -30.18 52.37 -22.82
C LEU A 42 -28.84 53.12 -23.14
N VAL A 43 -27.83 52.28 -23.46
CA VAL A 43 -27.12 52.22 -24.78
C VAL A 43 -25.91 53.12 -25.06
N LEU A 44 -24.85 52.42 -25.58
CA LEU A 44 -23.67 52.86 -26.36
C LEU A 44 -22.71 53.83 -25.63
N GLY A 45 -21.40 53.82 -25.80
CA GLY A 45 -20.50 53.13 -26.72
C GLY A 45 -19.20 53.94 -26.81
N SER A 46 -18.09 53.25 -27.06
CA SER A 46 -16.96 53.70 -27.90
C SER A 46 -15.95 54.78 -27.46
N ARG A 47 -14.68 54.36 -27.64
CA ARG A 47 -13.44 55.10 -27.98
C ARG A 47 -12.82 55.99 -26.88
N ALA A 48 -11.50 56.16 -26.78
CA ALA A 48 -10.28 55.53 -27.28
C ALA A 48 -9.12 56.34 -26.66
N GLN A 49 -7.97 55.73 -26.33
CA GLN A 49 -6.63 56.19 -26.73
C GLN A 49 -5.52 55.28 -26.15
N LEU A 50 -4.60 54.90 -27.04
CA LEU A 50 -3.36 54.10 -26.92
C LEU A 50 -2.20 54.91 -26.25
N PRO A 51 -0.90 54.47 -26.24
CA PRO A 51 -0.25 53.15 -26.46
C PRO A 51 0.71 52.79 -25.27
N THR A 52 1.28 51.57 -25.16
CA THR A 52 2.62 51.25 -25.71
C THR A 52 3.02 49.78 -25.49
N THR A 53 3.53 49.19 -26.58
CA THR A 53 4.54 48.09 -26.72
C THR A 53 4.27 46.75 -26.00
N SER A 54 3.77 45.67 -26.62
CA SER A 54 4.29 44.81 -27.73
C SER A 54 5.66 44.16 -27.40
N SER A 55 5.92 42.86 -27.55
CA SER A 55 5.19 41.76 -28.21
C SER A 55 5.93 40.43 -27.98
N LEU A 56 5.15 39.35 -27.79
CA LEU A 56 5.55 37.96 -27.99
C LEU A 56 5.51 37.58 -29.48
N GLU A 57 6.43 36.69 -29.85
CA GLU A 57 6.33 35.57 -30.78
C GLU A 57 5.67 35.74 -32.17
N LYS A 58 6.43 35.36 -33.20
CA LYS A 58 6.27 34.12 -33.99
C LYS A 58 7.00 34.29 -35.33
N ARG A 59 7.69 33.23 -35.79
CA ARG A 59 7.37 32.45 -37.01
C ARG A 59 8.60 31.73 -37.59
N ARG A 60 8.40 30.42 -37.77
CA ARG A 60 8.64 29.59 -38.97
C ARG A 60 9.94 29.71 -39.79
N CYS A 61 10.43 28.50 -40.10
CA CYS A 61 10.86 27.95 -41.41
C CYS A 61 12.33 27.52 -41.54
N SER A 62 12.48 26.48 -42.37
CA SER A 62 13.65 26.03 -43.14
C SER A 62 14.64 25.07 -42.48
N LEU A 63 14.66 23.84 -43.01
CA LEU A 63 15.77 22.89 -42.94
C LEU A 63 15.98 22.36 -44.37
N ALA A 64 17.14 22.66 -44.93
CA ALA A 64 17.67 22.05 -46.14
C ALA A 64 19.15 21.70 -45.92
N SER A 65 19.42 20.38 -45.89
CA SER A 65 20.63 19.66 -46.35
C SER A 65 21.99 19.92 -45.66
N PRO A 66 22.99 19.01 -45.73
CA PRO A 66 23.10 17.80 -46.58
C PRO A 66 23.50 16.49 -45.85
N ALA A 67 23.48 15.41 -46.63
CA ALA A 67 23.88 14.06 -46.29
C ALA A 67 25.35 13.93 -45.88
N VAL A 68 25.61 13.12 -44.84
CA VAL A 68 26.93 12.55 -44.53
C VAL A 68 26.76 11.05 -44.32
N THR A 69 27.47 10.27 -45.12
CA THR A 69 27.61 8.82 -45.04
C THR A 69 28.46 8.44 -43.83
N SER A 70 27.89 7.74 -42.85
CA SER A 70 28.66 7.11 -41.76
C SER A 70 28.53 5.59 -41.82
N LYS A 71 29.59 4.94 -42.32
CA LYS A 71 29.93 3.57 -41.91
C LYS A 71 30.53 3.66 -40.51
N THR A 72 29.81 3.22 -39.49
CA THR A 72 30.37 3.06 -38.13
C THR A 72 30.34 1.59 -37.74
N ARG A 73 31.55 1.03 -37.60
CA ARG A 73 31.83 -0.23 -36.90
C ARG A 73 31.38 -0.09 -35.44
N PHE A 74 30.66 -1.09 -34.94
CA PHE A 74 30.36 -1.26 -33.52
C PHE A 74 31.64 -1.64 -32.77
N THR A 75 31.96 -0.91 -31.70
CA THR A 75 32.86 -1.36 -30.64
C THR A 75 32.12 -1.21 -29.32
N ASP A 76 31.66 -2.33 -28.78
CA ASP A 76 31.27 -2.44 -27.36
C ASP A 76 32.53 -2.27 -26.52
N GLN A 77 32.77 -1.05 -26.04
CA GLN A 77 33.73 -0.78 -24.98
C GLN A 77 32.95 -0.65 -23.68
N SER A 78 32.93 -1.71 -22.89
CA SER A 78 32.65 -1.65 -21.46
C SER A 78 33.99 -1.69 -20.71
N PRO A 79 34.23 -0.81 -19.72
CA PRO A 79 35.42 -0.93 -18.88
C PRO A 79 35.29 -2.20 -18.03
N SER A 80 36.04 -3.25 -18.39
CA SER A 80 36.31 -4.38 -17.52
C SER A 80 37.04 -3.86 -16.27
N VAL A 81 36.78 -4.45 -15.10
CA VAL A 81 37.49 -4.13 -13.85
C VAL A 81 38.96 -4.52 -13.98
N THR A 82 39.77 -3.69 -14.60
CA THR A 82 41.21 -3.90 -14.70
C THR A 82 41.92 -3.19 -13.57
N ASP A 83 41.61 -3.60 -12.34
CA ASP A 83 42.64 -3.66 -11.31
C ASP A 83 43.06 -5.12 -11.20
N LYS A 84 43.99 -5.48 -12.08
CA LYS A 84 44.59 -6.81 -12.12
C LYS A 84 45.27 -7.18 -10.80
N SER A 85 45.53 -6.25 -9.87
CA SER A 85 46.24 -6.55 -8.62
C SER A 85 45.40 -7.42 -7.67
N SER A 86 44.21 -6.99 -7.23
CA SER A 86 43.43 -7.70 -6.21
C SER A 86 42.74 -8.96 -6.74
N LEU A 87 42.20 -8.91 -7.96
CA LEU A 87 41.64 -10.11 -8.59
C LEU A 87 42.76 -11.10 -8.93
N ALA A 88 43.94 -10.65 -9.39
CA ALA A 88 45.05 -11.58 -9.59
C ALA A 88 45.74 -11.98 -8.29
N GLU A 89 45.63 -11.23 -7.20
CA GLU A 89 46.10 -11.62 -5.87
C GLU A 89 45.16 -12.64 -5.24
N PHE A 90 43.85 -12.47 -5.38
CA PHE A 90 42.85 -13.51 -5.10
C PHE A 90 43.09 -14.74 -5.98
N SER A 91 43.25 -14.57 -7.30
CA SER A 91 43.57 -15.67 -8.23
C SER A 91 44.90 -16.34 -7.90
N ARG A 92 45.93 -15.58 -7.48
CA ARG A 92 47.23 -16.11 -7.04
C ARG A 92 47.12 -16.83 -5.69
N ASN A 93 46.36 -16.30 -4.74
CA ASN A 93 46.12 -16.92 -3.44
C ASN A 93 45.26 -18.19 -3.55
N LEU A 94 44.38 -18.27 -4.56
CA LEU A 94 43.64 -19.46 -4.94
C LEU A 94 44.52 -20.50 -5.65
N ASN A 95 45.41 -20.05 -6.54
CA ASN A 95 46.36 -20.92 -7.25
C ASN A 95 47.62 -21.26 -6.44
N LYS A 96 47.69 -20.91 -5.14
CA LYS A 96 48.84 -21.25 -4.28
C LYS A 96 49.02 -22.75 -4.05
N GLY A 97 48.06 -23.57 -4.47
CA GLY A 97 48.06 -25.01 -4.28
C GLY A 97 48.06 -25.81 -5.57
N GLU A 98 48.79 -25.44 -6.64
CA GLU A 98 48.95 -26.28 -7.85
C GLU A 98 49.70 -27.63 -7.60
N PHE A 99 49.34 -28.36 -6.54
CA PHE A 99 49.94 -29.63 -6.11
C PHE A 99 49.62 -30.80 -7.06
N TRP A 100 48.61 -30.68 -7.92
CA TRP A 100 48.27 -31.72 -8.91
C TRP A 100 49.21 -31.77 -10.13
N HIS A 101 50.18 -30.85 -10.25
CA HIS A 101 51.11 -30.85 -11.37
C HIS A 101 52.15 -31.99 -11.31
N GLU A 102 52.46 -32.48 -10.12
CA GLU A 102 53.49 -33.52 -9.88
C GLU A 102 52.99 -34.95 -10.15
N SER A 103 51.67 -35.17 -10.16
CA SER A 103 51.05 -36.51 -10.09
C SER A 103 50.55 -37.09 -11.43
N SER A 104 50.93 -36.52 -12.59
CA SER A 104 50.47 -37.00 -13.90
C SER A 104 51.53 -37.02 -15.01
N ASP A 105 51.67 -38.20 -15.63
CA ASP A 105 52.46 -38.43 -16.86
C ASP A 105 51.83 -37.70 -18.06
N LYS A 106 52.67 -37.22 -18.98
CA LYS A 106 52.21 -36.62 -20.25
C LYS A 106 51.69 -37.74 -21.17
N ILE A 107 50.37 -37.82 -21.32
CA ILE A 107 49.69 -38.76 -22.23
C ILE A 107 49.02 -37.94 -23.33
N THR A 108 49.13 -38.35 -24.61
CA THR A 108 48.41 -37.67 -25.69
C THR A 108 46.94 -38.08 -25.69
N PRO A 109 46.00 -37.25 -26.20
CA PRO A 109 44.58 -37.62 -26.25
C PRO A 109 44.33 -38.90 -27.04
N LEU A 110 45.15 -39.20 -28.05
CA LEU A 110 45.08 -40.45 -28.82
C LEU A 110 45.52 -41.64 -27.97
N ASP A 111 46.63 -41.54 -27.25
CA ASP A 111 47.08 -42.59 -26.33
C ASP A 111 46.08 -42.83 -25.18
N ALA A 112 45.42 -41.76 -24.71
CA ALA A 112 44.36 -41.86 -23.70
C ALA A 112 43.14 -42.61 -24.24
N TYR A 113 42.75 -42.32 -25.49
CA TYR A 113 41.68 -43.05 -26.18
C TYR A 113 42.05 -44.53 -26.37
N ASP A 114 43.26 -44.83 -26.84
CA ASP A 114 43.71 -46.20 -27.04
C ASP A 114 43.80 -46.97 -25.72
N LYS A 115 44.21 -46.32 -24.62
CA LYS A 115 44.18 -46.91 -23.27
C LYS A 115 42.75 -47.23 -22.82
N LEU A 116 41.79 -46.34 -23.10
CA LEU A 116 40.37 -46.56 -22.79
C LEU A 116 39.75 -47.67 -23.64
N LEU A 117 40.13 -47.79 -24.91
CA LEU A 117 39.58 -48.80 -25.83
C LEU A 117 40.10 -50.21 -25.51
N ASN A 118 41.38 -50.31 -25.13
CA ASN A 118 42.05 -51.59 -24.91
C ASN A 118 41.87 -52.16 -23.50
N SER A 119 41.34 -51.37 -22.56
CA SER A 119 41.09 -51.80 -21.18
C SER A 119 39.64 -52.27 -21.03
N LYS A 120 39.44 -53.52 -20.62
CA LYS A 120 38.09 -54.09 -20.45
C LYS A 120 37.31 -53.44 -19.29
N VAL A 121 38.01 -52.96 -18.25
CA VAL A 121 37.52 -52.11 -17.14
C VAL A 121 38.73 -51.36 -16.56
N MET A 122 38.77 -50.03 -16.59
CA MET A 122 39.80 -49.27 -15.85
C MET A 122 39.35 -48.99 -14.43
N LYS A 123 40.30 -48.97 -13.48
CA LYS A 123 40.01 -48.55 -12.11
C LYS A 123 39.74 -47.05 -12.07
N VAL A 124 38.96 -46.61 -11.08
CA VAL A 124 38.64 -45.19 -10.85
C VAL A 124 39.90 -44.34 -10.72
N ASP A 125 40.94 -44.83 -10.03
CA ASP A 125 42.21 -44.12 -9.86
C ASP A 125 43.01 -43.96 -11.18
N ASP A 126 42.91 -44.95 -12.07
CA ASP A 126 43.54 -44.86 -13.41
C ASP A 126 42.78 -43.84 -14.28
N MET A 127 41.44 -43.82 -14.17
CA MET A 127 40.58 -42.84 -14.84
C MET A 127 40.83 -41.41 -14.32
N ALA A 128 40.98 -41.23 -13.01
CA ALA A 128 41.32 -39.94 -12.41
C ALA A 128 42.68 -39.43 -12.89
N ARG A 129 43.69 -40.30 -12.99
CA ARG A 129 44.99 -39.96 -13.60
C ARG A 129 44.89 -39.58 -15.07
N LEU A 130 44.08 -40.28 -15.86
CA LEU A 130 43.80 -39.90 -17.24
C LEU A 130 43.14 -38.52 -17.33
N LEU A 131 42.14 -38.22 -16.50
CA LEU A 131 41.49 -36.91 -16.42
C LEU A 131 42.52 -35.81 -16.12
N LEU A 132 43.39 -36.01 -15.14
CA LEU A 132 44.47 -35.06 -14.81
C LEU A 132 45.41 -34.81 -16.01
N SER A 133 45.83 -35.87 -16.71
CA SER A 133 46.68 -35.73 -17.91
C SER A 133 45.98 -34.97 -19.03
N LEU A 134 44.68 -35.21 -19.26
CA LEU A 134 43.88 -34.49 -20.25
C LEU A 134 43.74 -33.00 -19.90
N VAL A 135 43.39 -32.69 -18.64
CA VAL A 135 43.25 -31.31 -18.15
C VAL A 135 44.60 -30.57 -18.21
N LYS A 136 45.70 -31.22 -17.84
CA LYS A 136 47.07 -30.68 -17.97
C LYS A 136 47.41 -30.37 -19.42
N GLY A 137 47.04 -31.25 -20.35
CA GLY A 137 47.18 -31.04 -21.79
C GLY A 137 46.40 -29.83 -22.32
N LEU A 138 45.14 -29.69 -21.90
CA LEU A 138 44.28 -28.55 -22.24
C LEU A 138 44.83 -27.24 -21.66
N CYS A 139 45.28 -27.25 -20.41
CA CYS A 139 45.93 -26.12 -19.76
C CYS A 139 47.22 -25.68 -20.48
N ALA A 140 48.05 -26.62 -20.95
CA ALA A 140 49.30 -26.33 -21.63
C ALA A 140 49.10 -25.73 -23.03
N LYS A 141 47.95 -26.00 -23.67
CA LYS A 141 47.61 -25.52 -25.02
C LYS A 141 46.49 -24.48 -25.00
N PHE A 142 46.32 -23.76 -23.89
CA PHE A 142 45.20 -22.86 -23.66
C PHE A 142 45.11 -21.69 -24.66
N GLU A 143 46.22 -21.33 -25.31
CA GLU A 143 46.28 -20.31 -26.37
C GLU A 143 45.66 -20.76 -27.70
N LYS A 144 45.27 -22.03 -27.84
CA LYS A 144 44.67 -22.62 -29.05
C LYS A 144 43.21 -23.00 -28.79
N PHE A 145 42.52 -23.47 -29.83
CA PHE A 145 41.22 -24.11 -29.66
C PHE A 145 41.35 -25.34 -28.74
N PRO A 146 40.36 -25.60 -27.87
CA PRO A 146 40.35 -26.81 -27.06
C PRO A 146 40.38 -28.04 -27.96
N ASP A 147 41.24 -29.00 -27.62
CA ASP A 147 41.40 -30.23 -28.39
C ASP A 147 40.07 -31.04 -28.40
N PRO A 148 39.49 -31.35 -29.58
CA PRO A 148 38.20 -32.02 -29.66
C PRO A 148 38.22 -33.42 -29.04
N MET A 149 39.30 -34.18 -29.21
CA MET A 149 39.44 -35.52 -28.64
C MET A 149 39.46 -35.46 -27.11
N SER A 150 40.24 -34.56 -26.53
CA SER A 150 40.27 -34.32 -25.07
C SER A 150 38.89 -33.95 -24.55
N SER A 151 38.16 -33.09 -25.26
CA SER A 151 36.80 -32.67 -24.91
C SER A 151 35.82 -33.85 -24.92
N LEU A 152 35.89 -34.72 -25.93
CA LEU A 152 35.05 -35.93 -26.03
C LEU A 152 35.39 -36.96 -24.95
N LEU A 153 36.68 -37.14 -24.64
CA LEU A 153 37.13 -38.06 -23.59
C LEU A 153 36.64 -37.63 -22.21
N LEU A 154 36.62 -36.33 -21.91
CA LEU A 154 36.01 -35.81 -20.67
C LEU A 154 34.52 -36.22 -20.59
N VAL A 155 33.74 -35.99 -21.65
CA VAL A 155 32.31 -36.39 -21.68
C VAL A 155 32.14 -37.90 -21.52
N TYR A 156 32.98 -38.68 -22.22
CA TYR A 156 32.93 -40.14 -22.16
C TYR A 156 33.15 -40.64 -20.73
N ILE A 157 34.20 -40.16 -20.06
CA ILE A 157 34.51 -40.57 -18.68
C ILE A 157 33.40 -40.11 -17.73
N ALA A 158 32.86 -38.90 -17.87
CA ALA A 158 31.77 -38.41 -17.03
C ALA A 158 30.50 -39.28 -17.13
N LYS A 159 30.20 -39.80 -18.33
CA LYS A 159 29.03 -40.65 -18.57
C LYS A 159 29.21 -42.09 -18.10
N HIS A 160 30.42 -42.64 -18.24
CA HIS A 160 30.68 -44.07 -17.98
C HIS A 160 31.32 -44.35 -16.62
N GLN A 161 32.09 -43.41 -16.06
CA GLN A 161 32.72 -43.52 -14.75
C GLN A 161 32.75 -42.16 -14.00
N PRO A 162 31.58 -41.63 -13.59
CA PRO A 162 31.49 -40.32 -12.93
C PRO A 162 32.29 -40.23 -11.62
N GLU A 163 32.51 -41.34 -10.93
CA GLU A 163 33.29 -41.40 -9.68
C GLU A 163 34.73 -40.87 -9.85
N ALA A 164 35.31 -41.00 -11.05
CA ALA A 164 36.66 -40.51 -11.33
C ALA A 164 36.77 -38.97 -11.24
N TYR A 165 35.67 -38.26 -11.46
CA TYR A 165 35.58 -36.80 -11.28
C TYR A 165 35.51 -36.38 -9.82
N THR A 166 35.36 -37.33 -8.90
CA THR A 166 35.22 -37.00 -7.47
C THR A 166 36.55 -36.91 -6.72
N ASP A 167 37.65 -37.27 -7.38
CA ASP A 167 39.00 -37.09 -6.85
C ASP A 167 39.29 -35.59 -6.66
N VAL A 168 39.87 -35.25 -5.50
CA VAL A 168 40.11 -33.85 -5.09
C VAL A 168 41.01 -33.13 -6.09
N ASN A 169 42.06 -33.80 -6.59
CA ASN A 169 42.99 -33.19 -7.55
C ASN A 169 42.33 -32.98 -8.91
N VAL A 170 41.46 -33.91 -9.34
CA VAL A 170 40.71 -33.77 -10.59
C VAL A 170 39.77 -32.57 -10.52
N ILE A 171 39.01 -32.43 -9.43
CA ILE A 171 38.11 -31.28 -9.23
C ILE A 171 38.92 -29.98 -9.23
N GLU A 172 40.02 -29.93 -8.51
CA GLU A 172 40.85 -28.73 -8.41
C GLU A 172 41.45 -28.34 -9.77
N ALA A 173 42.00 -29.30 -10.52
CA ALA A 173 42.53 -29.07 -11.87
C ALA A 173 41.45 -28.58 -12.85
N LEU A 174 40.24 -29.14 -12.79
CA LEU A 174 39.11 -28.70 -13.60
C LEU A 174 38.66 -27.28 -13.22
N CYS A 175 38.56 -26.98 -11.92
CA CYS A 175 38.25 -25.65 -11.41
C CYS A 175 39.29 -24.61 -11.85
N THR A 176 40.58 -24.96 -11.85
CA THR A 176 41.63 -24.08 -12.38
C THR A 176 41.49 -23.85 -13.88
N LEU A 177 41.04 -24.84 -14.65
CA LEU A 177 40.84 -24.70 -16.10
C LEU A 177 39.65 -23.80 -16.44
N ILE A 178 38.48 -24.01 -15.81
CA ILE A 178 37.22 -23.30 -16.15
C ILE A 178 37.24 -21.81 -15.79
N VAL A 179 38.25 -21.37 -15.05
CA VAL A 179 38.42 -19.98 -14.61
C VAL A 179 39.44 -19.22 -15.49
N LYS A 180 40.20 -19.92 -16.33
CA LYS A 180 41.12 -19.28 -17.26
C LYS A 180 40.34 -18.54 -18.35
N VAL A 181 40.84 -17.37 -18.73
CA VAL A 181 40.27 -16.54 -19.80
C VAL A 181 41.24 -16.49 -20.97
N PRO A 182 40.84 -16.96 -22.18
CA PRO A 182 41.72 -16.89 -23.35
C PRO A 182 42.01 -15.43 -23.71
N GLN A 183 43.27 -15.12 -24.03
CA GLN A 183 43.64 -13.74 -24.43
C GLN A 183 42.94 -13.32 -25.73
N GLN A 184 42.73 -14.27 -26.66
CA GLN A 184 42.05 -14.03 -27.91
C GLN A 184 40.53 -14.24 -27.77
N ARG A 185 39.75 -13.18 -28.04
CA ARG A 185 38.28 -13.20 -27.95
C ARG A 185 37.61 -14.19 -28.90
N SER A 186 38.25 -14.51 -30.04
CA SER A 186 37.77 -15.54 -30.98
C SER A 186 37.70 -16.94 -30.38
N LEU A 187 38.49 -17.21 -29.33
CA LEU A 187 38.53 -18.51 -28.66
C LEU A 187 37.49 -18.62 -27.53
N TRP A 188 36.90 -17.51 -27.09
CA TRP A 188 36.03 -17.48 -25.90
C TRP A 188 34.85 -18.43 -26.02
N GLN A 189 34.18 -18.46 -27.19
CA GLN A 189 33.02 -19.33 -27.38
C GLN A 189 33.39 -20.82 -27.31
N ALA A 190 34.53 -21.19 -27.89
CA ALA A 190 34.98 -22.58 -27.90
C ALA A 190 35.34 -23.07 -26.49
N TRP A 191 36.09 -22.27 -25.74
CA TRP A 191 36.42 -22.57 -24.35
C TRP A 191 35.20 -22.53 -23.43
N SER A 192 34.32 -21.54 -23.61
CA SER A 192 33.04 -21.44 -22.88
C SER A 192 32.17 -22.69 -23.09
N ASN A 193 32.10 -23.23 -24.31
CA ASN A 193 31.40 -24.49 -24.57
C ASN A 193 32.03 -25.69 -23.83
N LEU A 194 33.36 -25.77 -23.81
CA LEU A 194 34.07 -26.80 -23.02
C LEU A 194 33.83 -26.61 -21.51
N PHE A 195 33.79 -25.38 -21.02
CA PHE A 195 33.49 -25.10 -19.61
C PHE A 195 32.09 -25.57 -19.24
N CYS A 196 31.09 -25.37 -20.11
CA CYS A 196 29.75 -25.91 -19.90
C CYS A 196 29.76 -27.44 -19.78
N VAL A 197 30.53 -28.12 -20.62
CA VAL A 197 30.70 -29.57 -20.56
C VAL A 197 31.36 -30.01 -19.24
N ILE A 198 32.37 -29.29 -18.78
CA ILE A 198 33.04 -29.56 -17.50
C ILE A 198 32.08 -29.35 -16.33
N CYS A 199 31.34 -28.24 -16.31
CA CYS A 199 30.35 -27.96 -15.27
C CYS A 199 29.26 -29.03 -15.20
N GLU A 200 28.73 -29.49 -16.35
CA GLU A 200 27.76 -30.58 -16.40
C GLU A 200 28.39 -31.91 -15.94
N SER A 201 29.64 -32.19 -16.32
CA SER A 201 30.36 -33.40 -15.87
C SER A 201 30.56 -33.42 -14.36
N LEU A 202 30.90 -32.28 -13.76
CA LEU A 202 31.01 -32.10 -12.31
C LEU A 202 29.64 -32.21 -11.64
N MET A 203 28.58 -31.65 -12.24
CA MET A 203 27.21 -31.77 -11.73
C MET A 203 26.78 -33.25 -11.68
N ILE A 204 26.99 -34.01 -12.76
CA ILE A 204 26.70 -35.46 -12.81
C ILE A 204 27.49 -36.21 -11.73
N ALA A 205 28.79 -35.94 -11.59
CA ALA A 205 29.65 -36.65 -10.65
C ALA A 205 29.37 -36.33 -9.17
N LEU A 206 28.81 -35.16 -8.89
CA LEU A 206 28.60 -34.64 -7.53
C LEU A 206 27.12 -34.52 -7.15
N ASP A 207 26.19 -34.99 -7.99
CA ASP A 207 24.76 -34.78 -7.80
C ASP A 207 24.22 -35.39 -6.49
N ASP A 208 24.78 -36.53 -6.07
CA ASP A 208 24.40 -37.19 -4.82
C ASP A 208 25.18 -36.67 -3.59
N LYS A 209 26.14 -35.75 -3.78
CA LYS A 209 27.02 -35.25 -2.70
C LYS A 209 26.53 -33.91 -2.14
N THR A 210 26.48 -33.79 -0.82
CA THR A 210 26.04 -32.57 -0.11
C THR A 210 27.18 -31.65 0.34
N ASP A 211 28.43 -32.13 0.29
CA ASP A 211 29.64 -31.40 0.70
C ASP A 211 30.61 -31.29 -0.48
N TRP A 212 30.39 -30.29 -1.33
CA TRP A 212 31.23 -29.97 -2.47
C TRP A 212 32.52 -29.27 -2.04
N PRO A 213 33.65 -29.51 -2.73
CA PRO A 213 34.92 -28.83 -2.44
C PRO A 213 34.85 -27.31 -2.64
N GLU A 214 35.52 -26.57 -1.74
CA GLU A 214 35.54 -25.10 -1.76
C GLU A 214 36.04 -24.50 -3.09
N CYS A 215 36.95 -25.19 -3.80
CA CYS A 215 37.47 -24.75 -5.10
C CYS A 215 36.36 -24.53 -6.16
N ILE A 216 35.24 -25.24 -6.06
CA ILE A 216 34.07 -25.04 -6.93
C ILE A 216 33.41 -23.68 -6.68
N ALA A 217 33.18 -23.33 -5.41
CA ALA A 217 32.60 -22.04 -5.05
C ALA A 217 33.56 -20.87 -5.35
N LYS A 218 34.87 -21.08 -5.15
CA LYS A 218 35.93 -20.13 -5.54
C LYS A 218 35.96 -19.90 -7.05
N ALA A 219 35.85 -20.96 -7.86
CA ALA A 219 35.78 -20.86 -9.32
C ALA A 219 34.56 -20.05 -9.78
N PHE A 220 33.41 -20.23 -9.14
CA PHE A 220 32.21 -19.42 -9.39
C PHE A 220 32.46 -17.93 -9.13
N ILE A 221 33.04 -17.56 -8.00
CA ILE A 221 33.33 -16.15 -7.68
C ILE A 221 34.32 -15.54 -8.70
N GLN A 222 35.34 -16.29 -9.09
CA GLN A 222 36.36 -15.81 -10.01
C GLN A 222 35.82 -15.61 -11.44
N ASP A 223 35.02 -16.54 -11.98
CA ASP A 223 34.36 -16.33 -13.29
C ASP A 223 33.27 -15.25 -13.21
N SER A 224 32.53 -15.17 -12.08
CA SER A 224 31.49 -14.16 -11.85
C SER A 224 32.01 -12.73 -11.84
N LEU A 225 33.19 -12.49 -11.26
CA LEU A 225 33.85 -11.18 -11.29
C LEU A 225 34.63 -10.94 -12.58
N GLY A 226 35.06 -12.01 -13.26
CA GLY A 226 35.81 -12.00 -14.53
C GLY A 226 34.92 -11.80 -15.76
N GLU A 227 35.21 -12.52 -16.85
CA GLU A 227 34.50 -12.38 -18.14
C GLU A 227 33.17 -13.17 -18.21
N ARG A 228 32.81 -13.91 -17.15
CA ARG A 228 31.58 -14.72 -17.05
C ARG A 228 31.43 -15.72 -18.20
N LEU A 229 32.46 -16.50 -18.45
CA LEU A 229 32.52 -17.43 -19.58
C LEU A 229 31.59 -18.63 -19.40
N TRP A 230 31.25 -19.02 -18.16
CA TRP A 230 30.36 -20.15 -17.92
C TRP A 230 29.25 -19.87 -16.92
N VAL A 231 29.43 -18.95 -15.96
CA VAL A 231 28.40 -18.72 -14.93
C VAL A 231 27.08 -18.25 -15.52
N ASP A 232 27.10 -17.38 -16.53
CA ASP A 232 25.88 -16.87 -17.16
C ASP A 232 25.25 -17.91 -18.14
N ARG A 233 25.94 -19.00 -18.49
CA ARG A 233 25.48 -19.95 -19.52
C ARG A 233 24.29 -20.77 -19.03
N LYS A 234 23.21 -20.83 -19.82
CA LYS A 234 22.01 -21.63 -19.52
C LYS A 234 22.33 -23.10 -19.26
N GLU A 235 23.34 -23.62 -19.95
CA GLU A 235 23.80 -25.00 -19.81
C GLU A 235 24.37 -25.28 -18.41
N CYS A 236 24.87 -24.26 -17.71
CA CYS A 236 25.44 -24.37 -16.38
C CYS A 236 24.44 -24.08 -15.26
N ASN A 237 23.16 -23.80 -15.57
CA ASN A 237 22.18 -23.31 -14.59
C ASN A 237 22.05 -24.21 -13.36
N ALA A 238 21.96 -25.54 -13.54
CA ALA A 238 21.83 -26.48 -12.43
C ALA A 238 23.05 -26.45 -11.52
N PHE A 239 24.25 -26.41 -12.11
CA PHE A 239 25.51 -26.31 -11.40
C PHE A 239 25.62 -24.98 -10.63
N VAL A 240 25.33 -23.84 -11.28
CA VAL A 240 25.38 -22.51 -10.67
C VAL A 240 24.34 -22.35 -9.56
N LYS A 241 23.09 -22.79 -9.76
CA LYS A 241 22.05 -22.75 -8.72
C LYS A 241 22.46 -23.55 -7.49
N ASN A 242 23.09 -24.72 -7.68
CA ASN A 242 23.65 -25.50 -6.58
C ASN A 242 24.80 -24.78 -5.86
N ILE A 243 25.65 -24.04 -6.58
CA ILE A 243 26.70 -23.20 -5.96
C ILE A 243 26.10 -22.07 -5.14
N MET A 244 25.13 -21.34 -5.70
CA MET A 244 24.49 -20.20 -5.04
C MET A 244 23.79 -20.56 -3.73
N THR A 245 23.50 -21.83 -3.48
CA THR A 245 22.96 -22.31 -2.19
C THR A 245 23.84 -21.94 -1.00
N VAL A 246 25.16 -21.76 -1.19
CA VAL A 246 26.08 -21.33 -0.13
C VAL A 246 25.72 -19.95 0.43
N PHE A 247 25.20 -19.06 -0.41
CA PHE A 247 24.77 -17.72 0.01
C PHE A 247 23.32 -17.68 0.48
N ASN A 248 22.57 -18.77 0.30
CA ASN A 248 21.12 -18.83 0.54
C ASN A 248 20.34 -17.72 -0.19
N THR A 249 20.78 -17.39 -1.42
CA THR A 249 20.15 -16.36 -2.25
C THR A 249 18.86 -16.88 -2.86
N VAL A 250 17.75 -16.20 -2.55
CA VAL A 250 16.46 -16.37 -3.22
C VAL A 250 16.49 -15.61 -4.54
N LEU A 251 16.17 -16.31 -5.63
CA LEU A 251 16.06 -15.71 -6.95
C LEU A 251 14.69 -15.02 -7.10
N PRO A 252 14.61 -13.81 -7.69
CA PRO A 252 13.34 -13.15 -7.97
C PRO A 252 12.47 -13.95 -8.96
N ALA A 253 11.15 -13.75 -8.92
CA ALA A 253 10.22 -14.39 -9.85
C ALA A 253 10.45 -13.96 -11.31
N TYR A 254 10.17 -14.88 -12.24
CA TYR A 254 10.31 -14.66 -13.69
C TYR A 254 9.58 -13.39 -14.16
N ASP A 255 8.29 -13.27 -13.84
CA ASP A 255 7.44 -12.16 -14.28
C ASP A 255 7.95 -10.80 -13.80
N ALA A 256 8.50 -10.75 -12.58
CA ALA A 256 9.07 -9.53 -12.02
C ALA A 256 10.31 -9.08 -12.79
N ILE A 257 11.15 -10.02 -13.19
CA ILE A 257 12.36 -9.76 -13.98
C ILE A 257 11.98 -9.33 -15.38
N ASP A 258 11.01 -10.00 -16.01
CA ASP A 258 10.58 -9.67 -17.37
C ASP A 258 9.96 -8.26 -17.45
N THR A 259 9.11 -7.93 -16.48
CA THR A 259 8.54 -6.59 -16.32
C THR A 259 9.64 -5.54 -16.13
N LEU A 260 10.62 -5.82 -15.27
CA LEU A 260 11.75 -4.94 -14.99
C LEU A 260 12.66 -4.75 -16.22
N VAL A 261 12.90 -5.80 -17.00
CA VAL A 261 13.67 -5.74 -18.23
C VAL A 261 12.94 -4.90 -19.29
N SER A 262 11.62 -5.07 -19.41
CA SER A 262 10.79 -4.28 -20.31
C SER A 262 10.87 -2.78 -19.99
N GLU A 263 10.82 -2.40 -18.72
CA GLU A 263 11.00 -1.02 -18.26
C GLU A 263 12.38 -0.44 -18.61
N CYS A 264 13.44 -1.24 -18.42
CA CYS A 264 14.81 -0.86 -18.81
C CYS A 264 14.96 -0.64 -20.32
N VAL A 265 14.33 -1.47 -21.16
CA VAL A 265 14.40 -1.38 -22.63
C VAL A 265 13.67 -0.14 -23.14
N GLN A 266 12.47 0.14 -22.62
CA GLN A 266 11.68 1.32 -23.01
C GLN A 266 12.38 2.64 -22.70
N SER A 267 13.29 2.68 -21.72
CA SER A 267 14.10 3.87 -21.38
C SER A 267 15.28 4.14 -22.34
N GLY A 268 15.32 3.51 -23.51
CA GLY A 268 16.44 3.61 -24.45
C GLY A 268 17.69 2.88 -23.96
N GLY A 269 17.52 1.83 -23.16
CA GLY A 269 18.55 0.80 -22.99
C GLY A 269 18.62 -0.03 -24.26
N MET A 270 19.82 -0.23 -24.83
CA MET A 270 19.96 -1.00 -26.07
C MET A 270 19.25 -2.35 -25.96
N ALA A 271 18.32 -2.60 -26.88
CA ALA A 271 17.48 -3.79 -26.95
C ALA A 271 18.23 -5.06 -27.44
N LYS A 272 19.56 -5.07 -27.46
CA LYS A 272 20.35 -6.19 -28.00
C LYS A 272 21.43 -6.66 -27.02
N CYS A 273 20.97 -7.10 -25.85
CA CYS A 273 21.66 -8.11 -25.05
C CYS A 273 20.61 -8.69 -24.12
N VAL A 274 20.05 -9.85 -24.51
CA VAL A 274 19.54 -10.81 -23.55
C VAL A 274 20.81 -11.31 -22.85
N SER A 275 21.17 -10.64 -21.75
CA SER A 275 22.31 -11.02 -20.93
C SER A 275 22.12 -12.47 -20.51
N PRO A 276 23.10 -13.39 -20.62
CA PRO A 276 22.89 -14.79 -20.25
C PRO A 276 22.59 -14.97 -18.73
N THR A 277 22.88 -13.98 -17.89
CA THR A 277 22.32 -13.88 -16.51
C THR A 277 20.79 -13.84 -16.44
N TYR A 278 20.11 -13.38 -17.51
CA TYR A 278 18.66 -13.52 -17.70
C TYR A 278 18.31 -15.02 -17.65
N SER A 279 19.06 -15.89 -18.33
CA SER A 279 18.85 -17.35 -18.35
C SER A 279 19.11 -18.06 -17.01
N LEU A 280 19.96 -17.53 -16.13
CA LEU A 280 20.15 -18.08 -14.77
C LEU A 280 18.95 -17.85 -13.86
N ILE A 281 18.36 -16.66 -13.97
CA ILE A 281 17.29 -16.19 -13.09
C ILE A 281 15.91 -16.58 -13.66
N ILE A 282 15.85 -16.90 -14.95
CA ILE A 282 14.64 -17.31 -15.66
C ILE A 282 14.55 -18.82 -15.70
N GLU A 283 13.53 -19.34 -15.01
CA GLU A 283 12.88 -20.55 -15.49
C GLU A 283 12.12 -20.14 -16.75
N THR A 284 12.64 -20.52 -17.92
CA THR A 284 11.80 -20.51 -19.12
C THR A 284 10.58 -21.36 -18.81
N GLU A 285 9.37 -20.88 -19.12
CA GLU A 285 8.16 -21.70 -19.11
C GLU A 285 8.50 -23.09 -19.66
N PRO A 286 7.94 -24.17 -19.09
CA PRO A 286 8.10 -25.48 -19.68
C PRO A 286 7.46 -25.40 -21.07
N LEU A 287 8.28 -25.29 -22.10
CA LEU A 287 7.86 -25.83 -23.39
C LEU A 287 7.41 -27.25 -23.08
N VAL A 288 6.27 -27.64 -23.65
CA VAL A 288 5.50 -28.86 -23.36
C VAL A 288 6.31 -30.18 -23.55
N ASN A 289 7.63 -30.11 -23.77
CA ASN A 289 8.58 -31.20 -23.90
C ASN A 289 9.81 -31.14 -22.96
N ASP A 290 9.91 -30.19 -22.02
CA ASP A 290 11.04 -30.20 -21.08
C ASP A 290 10.84 -31.27 -19.99
N PHE A 291 11.58 -32.36 -20.16
CA PHE A 291 11.82 -33.40 -19.17
C PHE A 291 12.09 -32.76 -17.79
N SER A 292 11.55 -33.38 -16.74
CA SER A 292 11.82 -33.08 -15.33
C SER A 292 13.26 -32.58 -15.08
N PRO A 293 13.49 -31.65 -14.13
CA PRO A 293 14.83 -31.12 -13.86
C PRO A 293 15.82 -32.28 -13.67
N LYS A 294 16.85 -32.34 -14.54
CA LYS A 294 17.83 -33.44 -14.59
C LYS A 294 18.57 -33.64 -13.26
N HIS A 295 18.78 -32.57 -12.51
CA HIS A 295 19.55 -32.54 -11.27
C HIS A 295 18.84 -31.73 -10.19
N LYS A 296 18.97 -32.15 -8.93
CA LYS A 296 18.33 -31.48 -7.80
C LYS A 296 19.14 -30.27 -7.35
N VAL A 297 18.47 -29.16 -7.06
CA VAL A 297 19.07 -28.01 -6.36
C VAL A 297 18.93 -28.25 -4.85
N CYS A 298 20.06 -28.40 -4.16
CA CYS A 298 20.10 -28.52 -2.70
C CYS A 298 21.40 -27.91 -2.13
N PRO A 299 21.46 -27.65 -0.81
CA PRO A 299 22.67 -27.12 -0.18
C PRO A 299 23.88 -28.03 -0.42
N ARG A 300 24.93 -27.49 -1.06
CA ARG A 300 26.15 -28.23 -1.43
C ARG A 300 27.38 -27.88 -0.59
N PHE A 301 27.30 -26.90 0.31
CA PHE A 301 28.47 -26.34 1.01
C PHE A 301 28.27 -26.25 2.52
N VAL A 302 27.58 -27.23 3.11
CA VAL A 302 27.10 -27.17 4.50
C VAL A 302 28.23 -26.93 5.50
N ARG A 303 29.42 -27.53 5.29
CA ARG A 303 30.56 -27.39 6.21
C ARG A 303 31.34 -26.08 6.10
N ILE A 304 31.32 -25.43 4.94
CA ILE A 304 32.18 -24.27 4.64
C ILE A 304 31.40 -22.97 4.45
N SER A 305 30.07 -23.02 4.55
CA SER A 305 29.16 -21.92 4.22
C SER A 305 29.55 -20.62 4.91
N ASP A 306 29.71 -20.64 6.24
CA ASP A 306 29.96 -19.44 7.03
C ASP A 306 31.32 -18.82 6.72
N SER A 307 32.39 -19.63 6.74
CA SER A 307 33.75 -19.16 6.44
C SER A 307 33.88 -18.65 5.01
N PHE A 308 33.24 -19.32 4.05
CA PHE A 308 33.29 -18.94 2.64
C PHE A 308 32.50 -17.65 2.37
N CYS A 309 31.32 -17.50 2.98
CA CYS A 309 30.52 -16.28 2.86
C CYS A 309 31.24 -15.07 3.45
N LEU A 310 31.87 -15.21 4.62
CA LEU A 310 32.63 -14.14 5.25
C LEU A 310 33.83 -13.72 4.39
N HIS A 311 34.58 -14.68 3.87
CA HIS A 311 35.69 -14.42 2.94
C HIS A 311 35.21 -13.72 1.65
N THR A 312 34.09 -14.18 1.08
CA THR A 312 33.50 -13.58 -0.11
C THR A 312 33.02 -12.15 0.17
N ALA A 313 32.44 -11.88 1.34
CA ALA A 313 32.01 -10.56 1.74
C ALA A 313 33.19 -9.60 1.87
N GLU A 314 34.31 -10.03 2.46
CA GLU A 314 35.54 -9.24 2.56
C GLU A 314 36.13 -8.90 1.17
N LEU A 315 36.20 -9.89 0.28
CA LEU A 315 36.64 -9.68 -1.09
C LEU A 315 35.76 -8.64 -1.81
N LEU A 316 34.43 -8.82 -1.76
CA LEU A 316 33.49 -7.91 -2.42
C LEU A 316 33.53 -6.50 -1.80
N ARG A 317 33.78 -6.37 -0.50
CA ARG A 317 33.95 -5.09 0.19
C ARG A 317 35.08 -4.27 -0.43
N GLU A 318 36.20 -4.91 -0.78
CA GLU A 318 37.32 -4.25 -1.45
C GLU A 318 36.86 -3.63 -2.79
N PHE A 319 36.17 -4.41 -3.64
CA PHE A 319 35.66 -3.93 -4.92
C PHE A 319 34.59 -2.83 -4.78
N VAL A 320 33.70 -2.96 -3.79
CA VAL A 320 32.58 -2.04 -3.55
C VAL A 320 33.03 -0.72 -2.91
N SER A 321 34.11 -0.76 -2.12
CA SER A 321 34.69 0.43 -1.48
C SER A 321 35.33 1.39 -2.49
N ARG A 322 35.82 0.87 -3.62
CA ARG A 322 36.41 1.66 -4.70
C ARG A 322 35.34 2.54 -5.36
N ARG A 323 35.71 3.80 -5.65
CA ARG A 323 34.87 4.69 -6.44
C ARG A 323 34.98 4.31 -7.92
N LEU A 324 34.07 3.46 -8.38
CA LEU A 324 33.97 3.03 -9.78
C LEU A 324 32.77 3.74 -10.42
N ASP A 325 33.00 4.51 -11.48
CA ASP A 325 31.94 5.15 -12.27
C ASP A 325 32.32 5.10 -13.78
N PRO A 326 31.61 4.33 -14.63
CA PRO A 326 30.42 3.53 -14.31
C PRO A 326 30.75 2.28 -13.50
N VAL A 327 29.78 1.79 -12.74
CA VAL A 327 29.92 0.54 -11.97
C VAL A 327 30.01 -0.65 -12.94
N PRO A 328 30.96 -1.58 -12.74
CA PRO A 328 31.12 -2.72 -13.61
C PRO A 328 29.91 -3.66 -13.58
N ARG A 329 29.44 -4.09 -14.77
CA ARG A 329 28.33 -5.05 -14.93
C ARG A 329 28.53 -6.30 -14.06
N ASN A 330 29.73 -6.87 -14.11
CA ASN A 330 29.99 -8.18 -13.51
C ASN A 330 29.97 -8.11 -11.99
N LEU A 331 30.43 -7.00 -11.40
CA LEU A 331 30.30 -6.73 -9.96
C LEU A 331 28.82 -6.68 -9.52
N LEU A 332 27.98 -5.94 -10.25
CA LEU A 332 26.55 -5.82 -9.94
C LEU A 332 25.85 -7.19 -9.94
N LEU A 333 26.13 -8.01 -10.95
CA LEU A 333 25.54 -9.34 -11.06
C LEU A 333 26.08 -10.32 -10.01
N THR A 334 27.36 -10.23 -9.65
CA THR A 334 27.94 -11.06 -8.59
C THR A 334 27.30 -10.72 -7.25
N LEU A 335 27.15 -9.43 -6.94
CA LEU A 335 26.44 -8.98 -5.74
C LEU A 335 25.01 -9.52 -5.72
N ALA A 336 24.29 -9.46 -6.85
CA ALA A 336 22.93 -9.95 -6.95
C ALA A 336 22.82 -11.46 -6.68
N SER A 337 23.77 -12.26 -7.15
CA SER A 337 23.85 -13.70 -6.88
C SER A 337 24.22 -14.03 -5.43
N CYS A 338 24.86 -13.10 -4.71
CA CYS A 338 25.29 -13.31 -3.33
C CYS A 338 24.41 -12.58 -2.28
N CYS A 339 23.31 -11.95 -2.72
CA CYS A 339 22.42 -11.15 -1.86
C CYS A 339 21.71 -11.94 -0.75
N GLY A 340 21.73 -13.27 -0.75
CA GLY A 340 21.21 -14.06 0.38
C GLY A 340 22.02 -13.85 1.66
N HIS A 341 23.32 -13.59 1.56
CA HIS A 341 24.19 -13.30 2.70
C HIS A 341 24.00 -11.85 3.19
N GLU A 342 23.83 -11.68 4.50
CA GLU A 342 23.41 -10.41 5.10
C GLU A 342 24.41 -9.26 4.92
N GLU A 343 25.71 -9.50 5.10
CA GLU A 343 26.71 -8.44 4.94
C GLU A 343 26.79 -7.95 3.49
N ILE A 344 26.66 -8.89 2.53
CA ILE A 344 26.74 -8.57 1.10
C ILE A 344 25.52 -7.74 0.69
N ARG A 345 24.34 -8.13 1.15
CA ARG A 345 23.09 -7.39 0.95
C ARG A 345 23.15 -6.00 1.58
N GLN A 346 23.68 -5.87 2.80
CA GLN A 346 23.87 -4.59 3.46
C GLN A 346 24.80 -3.67 2.67
N MET A 347 25.97 -4.17 2.24
CA MET A 347 26.91 -3.40 1.41
C MET A 347 26.28 -2.94 0.09
N ALA A 348 25.51 -3.81 -0.58
CA ALA A 348 24.77 -3.43 -1.78
C ALA A 348 23.78 -2.29 -1.50
N SER A 349 22.97 -2.42 -0.44
CA SER A 349 21.96 -1.41 -0.06
C SER A 349 22.55 -0.02 0.19
N GLN A 350 23.72 0.05 0.82
CA GLN A 350 24.42 1.32 1.10
C GLN A 350 24.88 2.05 -0.16
N LYS A 351 25.14 1.31 -1.24
CA LYS A 351 25.68 1.86 -2.49
C LYS A 351 24.61 2.14 -3.55
N LEU A 352 23.45 1.47 -3.46
CA LEU A 352 22.38 1.59 -4.44
C LEU A 352 21.93 3.03 -4.70
N ASP A 353 21.74 3.88 -3.66
CA ASP A 353 21.41 5.30 -3.91
C ASP A 353 22.48 5.96 -4.78
N GLY A 354 23.75 5.86 -4.38
CA GLY A 354 24.87 6.47 -5.10
C GLY A 354 24.97 6.00 -6.55
N TRP A 355 24.88 4.69 -6.80
CA TRP A 355 24.95 4.13 -8.15
C TRP A 355 23.75 4.52 -9.02
N LEU A 356 22.55 4.59 -8.45
CA LEU A 356 21.36 5.10 -9.12
C LEU A 356 21.45 6.61 -9.40
N GLN A 357 22.23 7.36 -8.60
CA GLN A 357 22.44 8.79 -8.82
C GLN A 357 23.45 9.11 -9.94
N THR A 358 24.47 8.27 -10.15
CA THR A 358 25.56 8.55 -11.11
C THR A 358 25.40 7.81 -12.44
N SER A 359 24.75 6.65 -12.45
CA SER A 359 24.62 5.81 -13.65
C SER A 359 23.21 5.86 -14.26
N LYS A 360 23.12 5.73 -15.58
CA LYS A 360 21.83 5.41 -16.24
C LYS A 360 21.36 4.05 -15.71
N MET A 361 20.05 3.89 -15.50
CA MET A 361 19.48 2.60 -15.12
C MET A 361 19.85 1.52 -16.14
N THR A 362 20.51 0.45 -15.67
CA THR A 362 20.91 -0.71 -16.48
C THR A 362 20.27 -1.98 -15.93
N LYS A 363 20.13 -3.02 -16.78
CA LYS A 363 19.58 -4.32 -16.36
C LYS A 363 20.32 -4.91 -15.13
N PRO A 364 21.67 -4.94 -15.08
CA PRO A 364 22.39 -5.44 -13.90
C PRO A 364 22.10 -4.67 -12.61
N LEU A 365 21.99 -3.33 -12.69
CA LEU A 365 21.70 -2.50 -11.52
C LEU A 365 20.26 -2.72 -11.03
N ALA A 366 19.32 -2.86 -11.96
CA ALA A 366 17.93 -3.17 -11.65
C ALA A 366 17.78 -4.57 -11.03
N ILE A 367 18.48 -5.58 -11.55
CA ILE A 367 18.53 -6.93 -10.98
C ILE A 367 19.12 -6.88 -9.56
N LEU A 368 20.19 -6.13 -9.33
CA LEU A 368 20.77 -6.00 -7.99
C LEU A 368 19.78 -5.38 -6.99
N LEU A 369 19.07 -4.31 -7.38
CA LEU A 369 18.03 -3.70 -6.55
C LEU A 369 16.93 -4.71 -6.21
N LEU A 370 16.43 -5.43 -7.22
CA LEU A 370 15.41 -6.46 -7.03
C LEU A 370 15.89 -7.60 -6.11
N SER A 371 17.08 -8.14 -6.36
CA SER A 371 17.68 -9.20 -5.53
C SER A 371 17.93 -8.74 -4.09
N THR A 372 18.31 -7.48 -3.88
CA THR A 372 18.50 -6.88 -2.55
C THR A 372 17.16 -6.82 -1.80
N CYS A 373 16.07 -6.43 -2.48
CA CYS A 373 14.73 -6.40 -1.91
C CYS A 373 14.21 -7.82 -1.60
N VAL A 374 14.24 -8.73 -2.57
CA VAL A 374 13.75 -10.12 -2.45
C VAL A 374 14.44 -10.87 -1.30
N ASN A 375 15.72 -10.61 -1.06
CA ASN A 375 16.49 -11.26 0.00
C ASN A 375 16.47 -10.52 1.35
N CYS A 376 15.73 -9.42 1.47
CA CYS A 376 15.63 -8.67 2.71
C CYS A 376 14.64 -9.33 3.70
N LYS A 377 15.17 -9.89 4.80
CA LYS A 377 14.43 -10.59 5.86
C LYS A 377 14.26 -9.70 7.08
N ALA A 378 13.76 -8.48 6.84
CA ALA A 378 13.56 -7.33 7.74
C ALA A 378 13.27 -7.57 9.23
N LEU A 379 12.56 -8.64 9.59
CA LEU A 379 12.12 -8.91 10.96
C LEU A 379 12.85 -10.07 11.63
N LEU A 380 13.60 -10.84 10.86
CA LEU A 380 14.43 -11.93 11.36
C LEU A 380 15.86 -11.44 11.68
N MET A 381 16.36 -10.44 10.94
CA MET A 381 17.76 -10.00 11.03
C MET A 381 17.88 -8.49 11.35
N PRO A 382 18.67 -8.10 12.38
CA PRO A 382 18.91 -6.68 12.68
C PRO A 382 19.58 -5.92 11.52
N THR A 383 20.47 -6.59 10.79
CA THR A 383 21.14 -6.08 9.58
C THR A 383 20.14 -5.67 8.50
N ASP A 384 19.01 -6.37 8.38
CA ASP A 384 18.00 -6.08 7.37
C ASP A 384 17.12 -4.86 7.69
N LYS A 385 17.06 -4.45 8.96
CA LYS A 385 16.47 -3.15 9.30
C LYS A 385 17.27 -2.03 8.66
N GLU A 386 18.61 -2.11 8.74
CA GLU A 386 19.51 -1.15 8.11
C GLU A 386 19.43 -1.21 6.57
N VAL A 387 19.29 -2.40 5.98
CA VAL A 387 19.03 -2.56 4.54
C VAL A 387 17.79 -1.77 4.12
N LEU A 388 16.66 -1.94 4.82
CA LEU A 388 15.44 -1.20 4.51
C LEU A 388 15.58 0.31 4.72
N HIS A 389 16.27 0.73 5.78
CA HIS A 389 16.58 2.15 5.99
C HIS A 389 17.35 2.74 4.80
N ASN A 390 18.33 2.01 4.26
CA ASN A 390 19.07 2.45 3.07
C ASN A 390 18.19 2.47 1.82
N LEU A 391 17.33 1.47 1.62
CA LEU A 391 16.41 1.41 0.48
C LEU A 391 15.40 2.57 0.47
N ILE A 392 14.82 2.92 1.62
CA ILE A 392 13.85 4.04 1.74
C ILE A 392 14.47 5.38 1.37
N ARG A 393 15.78 5.56 1.62
CA ARG A 393 16.51 6.81 1.37
C ARG A 393 16.89 7.01 -0.09
N ILE A 394 16.69 6.01 -0.95
CA ILE A 394 16.98 6.12 -2.38
C ILE A 394 16.12 7.22 -2.99
N ARG A 395 16.76 8.15 -3.71
CA ARG A 395 16.07 9.26 -4.39
C ARG A 395 15.75 8.91 -5.83
N PHE A 396 14.49 9.09 -6.22
CA PHE A 396 14.03 8.80 -7.58
C PHE A 396 14.30 9.98 -8.52
N LYS A 397 15.39 9.93 -9.30
CA LYS A 397 15.70 10.94 -10.34
C LYS A 397 14.89 10.80 -11.62
N SER A 398 14.36 9.61 -11.90
CA SER A 398 13.61 9.33 -13.14
C SER A 398 12.39 8.48 -12.89
N LYS A 399 11.40 8.57 -13.79
CA LYS A 399 10.20 7.71 -13.75
C LYS A 399 10.54 6.22 -13.84
N VAL A 400 11.64 5.88 -14.52
CA VAL A 400 12.10 4.50 -14.72
C VAL A 400 12.63 3.92 -13.41
N VAL A 401 13.45 4.68 -12.66
CA VAL A 401 13.90 4.28 -11.33
C VAL A 401 12.69 4.06 -10.41
N ASN A 402 11.72 4.97 -10.45
CA ASN A 402 10.50 4.87 -9.65
C ASN A 402 9.72 3.57 -9.94
N ARG A 403 9.51 3.23 -11.22
CA ARG A 403 8.79 2.01 -11.62
C ARG A 403 9.53 0.72 -11.25
N ILE A 404 10.84 0.67 -11.47
CA ILE A 404 11.66 -0.50 -11.09
C ILE A 404 11.68 -0.69 -9.57
N PHE A 405 11.77 0.40 -8.82
CA PHE A 405 11.69 0.35 -7.36
C PHE A 405 10.33 -0.15 -6.87
N ALA A 406 9.24 0.27 -7.52
CA ALA A 406 7.90 -0.25 -7.25
C ALA A 406 7.79 -1.76 -7.45
N ILE A 407 8.35 -2.29 -8.55
CA ILE A 407 8.41 -3.74 -8.82
C ILE A 407 9.20 -4.45 -7.72
N ALA A 408 10.36 -3.92 -7.35
CA ALA A 408 11.19 -4.52 -6.31
C ALA A 408 10.51 -4.56 -4.94
N LEU A 409 9.77 -3.50 -4.56
CA LEU A 409 8.98 -3.49 -3.33
C LEU A 409 7.80 -4.47 -3.38
N LYS A 410 7.14 -4.61 -4.53
CA LYS A 410 6.04 -5.58 -4.70
C LYS A 410 6.53 -7.00 -4.41
N GLU A 411 7.68 -7.38 -4.95
CA GLU A 411 8.29 -8.69 -4.71
C GLU A 411 8.73 -8.87 -3.25
N LEU A 412 9.27 -7.83 -2.61
CA LEU A 412 9.57 -7.85 -1.18
C LEU A 412 8.30 -8.13 -0.35
N PHE A 413 7.19 -7.47 -0.64
CA PHE A 413 5.94 -7.66 0.12
C PHE A 413 5.29 -9.02 -0.12
N ALA A 414 5.46 -9.59 -1.32
CA ALA A 414 4.98 -10.93 -1.63
C ALA A 414 5.69 -12.01 -0.79
N LEU A 415 6.99 -11.85 -0.55
CA LEU A 415 7.80 -12.80 0.22
C LEU A 415 7.84 -12.49 1.73
N ASN A 416 7.70 -11.22 2.11
CA ASN A 416 7.76 -10.74 3.47
C ASN A 416 6.70 -9.67 3.70
N SER A 417 5.47 -10.10 3.98
CA SER A 417 4.33 -9.19 4.15
C SER A 417 4.52 -8.19 5.30
N GLU A 418 5.30 -8.56 6.30
CA GLU A 418 5.56 -7.74 7.47
C GLU A 418 6.62 -6.64 7.19
N ALA A 419 7.40 -6.75 6.11
CA ALA A 419 8.31 -5.67 5.68
C ALA A 419 7.55 -4.34 5.44
N MET A 420 6.29 -4.43 5.00
CA MET A 420 5.40 -3.28 4.84
C MET A 420 5.21 -2.52 6.16
N GLN A 421 5.01 -3.23 7.28
CA GLN A 421 4.86 -2.62 8.59
C GLN A 421 6.11 -1.83 8.98
N LEU A 422 7.28 -2.42 8.79
CA LEU A 422 8.55 -1.76 9.11
C LEU A 422 8.79 -0.53 8.22
N LEU A 423 8.50 -0.62 6.92
CA LEU A 423 8.59 0.53 6.01
C LEU A 423 7.70 1.69 6.46
N ILE A 424 6.42 1.42 6.76
CA ILE A 424 5.49 2.44 7.25
C ILE A 424 6.02 3.05 8.56
N CYS A 425 6.52 2.22 9.48
CA CYS A 425 7.06 2.69 10.76
C CYS A 425 8.26 3.63 10.57
N VAL A 426 9.22 3.24 9.73
CA VAL A 426 10.40 4.05 9.43
C VAL A 426 10.02 5.35 8.73
N LEU A 427 9.11 5.31 7.77
CA LEU A 427 8.64 6.50 7.06
C LEU A 427 7.99 7.51 8.00
N LEU A 428 7.12 7.05 8.91
CA LEU A 428 6.49 7.91 9.91
C LEU A 428 7.50 8.50 10.90
N ARG A 429 8.52 7.72 11.31
CA ARG A 429 9.61 8.24 12.15
C ARG A 429 10.45 9.29 11.42
N ASN A 430 10.71 9.11 10.12
CA ASN A 430 11.49 10.06 9.33
C ASN A 430 10.77 11.42 9.17
N GLU A 431 9.44 11.45 9.23
CA GLU A 431 8.65 12.70 9.20
C GLU A 431 8.91 13.64 10.39
N GLN A 432 9.47 13.10 11.48
CA GLN A 432 9.96 13.87 12.63
C GLN A 432 11.27 14.59 12.35
N THR A 433 12.06 14.09 11.40
CA THR A 433 13.35 14.67 11.04
C THR A 433 13.19 15.77 10.00
N ALA A 434 14.06 16.77 10.02
CA ALA A 434 14.05 17.86 9.04
C ALA A 434 14.38 17.38 7.60
N ASN A 435 14.89 16.16 7.44
CA ASN A 435 15.34 15.58 6.16
C ASN A 435 14.27 14.67 5.56
N ARG A 436 13.09 15.22 5.27
CA ARG A 436 12.01 14.47 4.60
C ARG A 436 12.44 14.05 3.20
N SER A 437 12.36 12.75 2.92
CA SER A 437 12.62 12.24 1.56
C SER A 437 11.46 12.60 0.65
N THR A 438 11.75 13.08 -0.56
CA THR A 438 10.75 13.31 -1.61
C THR A 438 10.12 12.00 -2.12
N THR A 439 10.70 10.85 -1.78
CA THR A 439 10.22 9.52 -2.20
C THR A 439 9.26 8.88 -1.20
N SER A 440 9.16 9.40 0.04
CA SER A 440 8.34 8.82 1.13
C SER A 440 6.89 8.58 0.71
N ALA A 441 6.25 9.60 0.11
CA ALA A 441 4.87 9.52 -0.35
C ALA A 441 4.67 8.44 -1.43
N GLY A 442 5.65 8.26 -2.32
CA GLY A 442 5.64 7.21 -3.34
C GLY A 442 5.73 5.81 -2.73
N ILE A 443 6.57 5.63 -1.71
CA ILE A 443 6.70 4.33 -1.02
C ILE A 443 5.42 3.97 -0.27
N ILE A 444 4.78 4.93 0.41
CA ILE A 444 3.47 4.71 1.02
C ILE A 444 2.45 4.29 -0.03
N ASN A 445 2.45 4.94 -1.20
CA ASN A 445 1.58 4.55 -2.30
C ASN A 445 1.73 3.08 -2.67
N TYR A 446 2.98 2.61 -2.79
CA TYR A 446 3.26 1.22 -3.15
C TYR A 446 2.80 0.22 -2.08
N CYS A 447 2.82 0.59 -0.80
CA CYS A 447 2.27 -0.24 0.27
C CYS A 447 0.76 -0.44 0.08
N PHE A 448 0.02 0.64 -0.17
CA PHE A 448 -1.44 0.61 -0.37
C PHE A 448 -1.84 -0.05 -1.69
N GLN A 449 -1.07 0.15 -2.77
CA GLN A 449 -1.30 -0.50 -4.06
C GLN A 449 -1.08 -2.02 -4.00
N HIS A 450 -0.21 -2.50 -3.10
CA HIS A 450 0.00 -3.92 -2.88
C HIS A 450 -1.15 -4.54 -2.07
N ASP A 451 -1.46 -3.96 -0.91
CA ASP A 451 -2.55 -4.41 -0.04
C ASP A 451 -3.04 -3.25 0.85
N ALA A 452 -4.12 -2.59 0.42
CA ALA A 452 -4.66 -1.40 1.10
C ALA A 452 -5.16 -1.69 2.52
N GLU A 453 -5.76 -2.87 2.74
CA GLU A 453 -6.31 -3.28 4.05
C GLU A 453 -5.20 -3.56 5.06
N LYS A 454 -4.11 -4.23 4.65
CA LYS A 454 -2.94 -4.42 5.52
C LYS A 454 -2.17 -3.12 5.74
N ALA A 455 -1.96 -2.33 4.69
CA ALA A 455 -1.25 -1.06 4.80
C ALA A 455 -1.96 -0.11 5.76
N VAL A 456 -3.29 0.02 5.67
CA VAL A 456 -4.06 0.88 6.57
C VAL A 456 -4.10 0.34 8.01
N TYR A 457 -4.13 -0.98 8.18
CA TYR A 457 -4.03 -1.62 9.49
C TYR A 457 -2.71 -1.26 10.17
N TYR A 458 -1.57 -1.47 9.49
CA TYR A 458 -0.26 -1.12 10.03
C TYR A 458 -0.12 0.39 10.28
N LEU A 459 -0.60 1.22 9.36
CA LEU A 459 -0.60 2.67 9.54
C LEU A 459 -1.36 3.10 10.80
N ALA A 460 -2.58 2.59 10.99
CA ALA A 460 -3.41 2.91 12.16
C ALA A 460 -2.75 2.46 13.47
N ALA A 461 -2.19 1.25 13.50
CA ALA A 461 -1.50 0.71 14.67
C ALA A 461 -0.25 1.53 15.03
N ILE A 462 0.56 1.90 14.04
CA ILE A 462 1.76 2.73 14.26
C ILE A 462 1.36 4.15 14.69
N ILE A 463 0.34 4.75 14.07
CA ILE A 463 -0.21 6.04 14.49
C ILE A 463 -0.67 5.97 15.96
N PHE A 464 -1.32 4.89 16.36
CA PHE A 464 -1.72 4.69 17.75
C PHE A 464 -0.53 4.68 18.71
N ASP A 465 0.57 4.01 18.36
CA ASP A 465 1.79 4.01 19.17
C ASP A 465 2.37 5.43 19.32
N PHE A 466 2.31 6.28 18.28
CA PHE A 466 2.71 7.68 18.37
C PHE A 466 1.77 8.53 19.24
N ILE A 467 0.46 8.31 19.16
CA ILE A 467 -0.54 8.99 20.02
C ILE A 467 -0.32 8.60 21.49
N SER A 468 0.01 7.34 21.72
CA SER A 468 0.23 6.75 23.06
C SER A 468 1.57 7.16 23.69
N SER A 469 2.47 7.76 22.91
CA SER A 469 3.74 8.30 23.41
C SER A 469 3.54 9.52 24.32
N LYS A 470 4.51 9.80 25.17
CA LYS A 470 4.54 11.00 26.02
C LYS A 470 4.73 12.28 25.19
N ASP A 471 5.48 12.21 24.10
CA ASP A 471 5.81 13.37 23.26
C ASP A 471 4.61 13.86 22.44
N ASP A 472 4.61 15.13 22.03
CA ASP A 472 3.54 15.69 21.20
C ASP A 472 3.78 15.57 19.70
N HIS A 473 3.14 14.56 19.13
CA HIS A 473 3.16 14.25 17.71
C HIS A 473 1.92 14.76 16.96
N SER A 474 1.00 15.49 17.62
CA SER A 474 -0.29 15.87 17.05
C SER A 474 -0.19 16.54 15.68
N ARG A 475 0.68 17.56 15.54
CA ARG A 475 0.90 18.27 14.28
C ARG A 475 1.48 17.37 13.18
N MET A 476 2.44 16.53 13.53
CA MET A 476 3.06 15.59 12.60
C MET A 476 2.03 14.59 12.08
N LEU A 477 1.27 13.96 12.98
CA LEU A 477 0.25 12.96 12.63
C LEU A 477 -0.84 13.55 11.72
N LYS A 478 -1.31 14.77 12.01
CA LYS A 478 -2.27 15.48 11.16
C LYS A 478 -1.71 15.72 9.76
N ASN A 479 -0.45 16.16 9.64
CA ASN A 479 0.19 16.35 8.33
C ASN A 479 0.34 15.04 7.57
N VAL A 480 0.82 13.97 8.22
CA VAL A 480 0.96 12.65 7.60
C VAL A 480 -0.38 12.12 7.09
N LEU A 481 -1.43 12.18 7.91
CA LEU A 481 -2.76 11.71 7.51
C LEU A 481 -3.30 12.50 6.29
N ARG A 482 -3.09 13.82 6.30
CA ARG A 482 -3.44 14.71 5.19
C ARG A 482 -2.72 14.34 3.91
N ASP A 483 -1.40 14.16 3.99
CA ASP A 483 -0.56 13.86 2.83
C ASP A 483 -0.91 12.48 2.27
N ILE A 484 -1.08 11.45 3.11
CA ILE A 484 -1.45 10.10 2.66
C ILE A 484 -2.81 10.10 1.96
N GLN A 485 -3.87 10.63 2.60
CA GLN A 485 -5.21 10.52 2.03
C GLN A 485 -5.38 11.39 0.76
N ARG A 486 -4.79 12.59 0.72
CA ARG A 486 -4.99 13.51 -0.39
C ARG A 486 -3.96 13.41 -1.51
N SER A 487 -2.68 13.32 -1.16
CA SER A 487 -1.62 13.35 -2.17
C SER A 487 -1.36 11.96 -2.75
N VAL A 488 -1.45 10.93 -1.90
CA VAL A 488 -1.09 9.56 -2.28
C VAL A 488 -2.29 8.78 -2.79
N LEU A 489 -3.37 8.67 -2.00
CA LEU A 489 -4.43 7.69 -2.26
C LEU A 489 -5.66 8.23 -2.96
N LYS A 490 -5.85 9.56 -3.01
CA LYS A 490 -6.87 10.25 -3.82
C LYS A 490 -8.27 9.59 -3.83
N SER A 491 -8.72 9.02 -2.70
CA SER A 491 -9.98 8.29 -2.41
C SER A 491 -9.90 6.78 -2.13
N GLU A 492 -8.77 6.11 -2.38
CA GLU A 492 -8.62 4.65 -2.15
C GLU A 492 -8.30 4.27 -0.69
N PHE A 493 -8.45 5.21 0.26
CA PHE A 493 -8.11 4.96 1.65
C PHE A 493 -9.23 4.17 2.37
N PRO A 494 -8.97 2.97 2.93
CA PRO A 494 -10.00 2.20 3.63
C PRO A 494 -10.31 2.80 5.01
N LEU A 495 -11.18 3.83 5.01
CA LEU A 495 -11.49 4.66 6.17
C LEU A 495 -12.05 3.85 7.35
N ALA A 496 -13.03 2.98 7.10
CA ALA A 496 -13.66 2.21 8.18
C ALA A 496 -12.64 1.29 8.88
N LYS A 497 -11.75 0.66 8.11
CA LYS A 497 -10.67 -0.18 8.64
C LYS A 497 -9.67 0.63 9.46
N PHE A 498 -9.30 1.82 9.00
CA PHE A 498 -8.43 2.74 9.74
C PHE A 498 -9.02 3.06 11.12
N CYS A 499 -10.26 3.53 11.17
CA CYS A 499 -10.94 3.91 12.40
C CYS A 499 -11.09 2.72 13.35
N LYS A 500 -11.57 1.57 12.84
CA LYS A 500 -11.70 0.33 13.61
C LYS A 500 -10.37 -0.10 14.23
N THR A 501 -9.30 -0.08 13.46
CA THR A 501 -7.97 -0.49 13.94
C THR A 501 -7.46 0.45 15.02
N LEU A 502 -7.58 1.77 14.81
CA LEU A 502 -7.20 2.77 15.80
C LEU A 502 -7.94 2.58 17.14
N PHE A 503 -9.25 2.33 17.09
CA PHE A 503 -10.06 2.08 18.29
C PHE A 503 -9.77 0.73 18.95
N ASN A 504 -9.46 -0.31 18.18
CA ASN A 504 -9.07 -1.61 18.71
C ASN A 504 -7.72 -1.58 19.42
N GLU A 505 -6.74 -0.82 18.90
CA GLU A 505 -5.45 -0.61 19.56
C GLU A 505 -5.61 0.11 20.89
N TRP A 506 -6.51 1.11 20.93
CA TRP A 506 -6.90 1.73 22.19
C TRP A 506 -7.52 0.72 23.15
N LYS A 507 -8.49 -0.06 22.69
CA LYS A 507 -9.14 -1.11 23.49
C LYS A 507 -8.15 -2.10 24.10
N ALA A 508 -7.11 -2.48 23.34
CA ALA A 508 -6.10 -3.43 23.77
C ALA A 508 -5.09 -2.85 24.76
N LYS A 509 -4.74 -1.56 24.64
CA LYS A 509 -3.63 -0.95 25.38
C LYS A 509 -4.08 0.09 26.43
N SER A 510 -5.36 0.50 26.47
CA SER A 510 -5.87 1.62 27.28
C SER A 510 -5.52 1.53 28.77
N GLU A 511 -5.47 0.32 29.32
CA GLU A 511 -5.15 0.09 30.74
C GLU A 511 -3.74 0.56 31.12
N GLN A 512 -2.80 0.55 30.17
CA GLN A 512 -1.40 0.91 30.38
C GLN A 512 -1.13 2.43 30.32
N MET A 513 -2.12 3.25 29.92
CA MET A 513 -1.96 4.66 29.55
C MET A 513 -2.59 5.67 30.52
N GLN A 514 -2.80 5.30 31.79
CA GLN A 514 -3.61 6.08 32.75
C GLN A 514 -3.19 7.55 32.90
N ALA A 515 -1.90 7.89 32.80
CA ALA A 515 -1.40 9.25 33.03
C ALA A 515 -1.78 10.27 31.93
N HIS A 516 -1.99 9.83 30.69
CA HIS A 516 -2.26 10.71 29.53
C HIS A 516 -3.42 10.21 28.66
N LYS A 517 -4.26 9.33 29.21
CA LYS A 517 -5.43 8.72 28.55
C LYS A 517 -6.38 9.74 27.92
N GLU A 518 -6.64 10.85 28.61
CA GLU A 518 -7.56 11.89 28.11
C GLU A 518 -7.00 12.60 26.87
N ARG A 519 -5.70 12.92 26.87
CA ARG A 519 -5.00 13.49 25.71
C ARG A 519 -5.01 12.53 24.52
N VAL A 520 -4.77 11.25 24.77
CA VAL A 520 -4.84 10.19 23.74
C VAL A 520 -6.22 10.17 23.10
N CYS A 521 -7.29 10.14 23.91
CA CYS A 521 -8.67 10.11 23.41
C CYS A 521 -9.02 11.38 22.62
N GLN A 522 -8.64 12.56 23.10
CA GLN A 522 -8.86 13.82 22.39
C GLN A 522 -8.17 13.83 21.03
N LEU A 523 -6.92 13.37 20.95
CA LEU A 523 -6.18 13.31 19.68
C LEU A 523 -6.78 12.25 18.73
N MET A 524 -7.26 11.12 19.25
CA MET A 524 -7.98 10.12 18.46
C MET A 524 -9.29 10.69 17.88
N GLU A 525 -10.09 11.41 18.67
CA GLU A 525 -11.31 12.09 18.20
C GLU A 525 -11.00 13.10 17.09
N GLU A 526 -9.93 13.88 17.24
CA GLU A 526 -9.49 14.83 16.22
C GLU A 526 -9.02 14.14 14.94
N LEU A 527 -8.18 13.11 15.04
CA LEU A 527 -7.70 12.36 13.88
C LEU A 527 -8.83 11.60 13.19
N PHE A 528 -9.82 11.10 13.95
CA PHE A 528 -11.05 10.52 13.41
C PHE A 528 -11.83 11.54 12.58
N CYS A 529 -12.16 12.70 13.17
CA CYS A 529 -12.89 13.76 12.46
C CYS A 529 -12.14 14.20 11.21
N MET A 530 -10.82 14.34 11.32
CA MET A 530 -9.94 14.66 10.21
C MET A 530 -9.98 13.60 9.12
N ALA A 531 -9.86 12.32 9.46
CA ALA A 531 -9.90 11.21 8.50
C ALA A 531 -11.23 11.17 7.73
N VAL A 532 -12.36 11.35 8.42
CA VAL A 532 -13.69 11.37 7.80
C VAL A 532 -13.83 12.59 6.87
N LEU A 533 -13.40 13.78 7.31
CA LEU A 533 -13.41 15.01 6.50
C LEU A 533 -12.51 14.92 5.26
N LEU A 534 -11.35 14.29 5.38
CA LEU A 534 -10.39 14.13 4.29
C LEU A 534 -10.77 13.03 3.30
N HIS A 535 -11.58 12.06 3.71
CA HIS A 535 -12.02 10.95 2.88
C HIS A 535 -12.94 11.40 1.72
N VAL A 536 -13.66 12.52 1.91
CA VAL A 536 -14.46 13.11 0.84
C VAL A 536 -13.53 13.52 -0.31
N PRO A 537 -13.67 12.93 -1.51
CA PRO A 537 -12.77 13.18 -2.61
C PRO A 537 -12.80 14.65 -3.02
N GLN A 538 -11.62 15.21 -3.30
CA GLN A 538 -11.51 16.57 -3.82
C GLN A 538 -11.69 16.51 -5.33
N PHE A 539 -12.93 16.76 -5.74
CA PHE A 539 -13.38 16.70 -7.11
C PHE A 539 -12.93 17.97 -7.86
N THR A 540 -11.85 17.86 -8.65
CA THR A 540 -11.25 18.98 -9.41
C THR A 540 -12.11 19.40 -10.62
N LYS A 541 -11.70 20.48 -11.31
CA LYS A 541 -12.33 21.08 -12.51
C LYS A 541 -12.60 20.11 -13.69
N ASP A 542 -12.15 18.86 -13.59
CA ASP A 542 -12.19 17.86 -14.66
C ASP A 542 -13.41 16.93 -14.61
N LEU A 543 -14.33 17.13 -13.66
CA LEU A 543 -15.52 16.28 -13.56
C LEU A 543 -16.68 16.76 -14.45
N PRO A 544 -17.37 15.81 -15.10
CA PRO A 544 -18.50 16.14 -15.95
C PRO A 544 -19.62 16.79 -15.13
N PRO A 545 -20.40 17.74 -15.69
CA PRO A 545 -21.40 18.53 -14.96
C PRO A 545 -22.46 17.73 -14.17
N ASN A 546 -22.61 16.42 -14.41
CA ASN A 546 -23.55 15.52 -13.72
C ASN A 546 -22.88 14.52 -12.76
N TRP A 547 -21.62 14.71 -12.40
CA TRP A 547 -20.85 13.77 -11.55
C TRP A 547 -21.49 13.48 -10.18
N ARG A 548 -22.25 14.42 -9.62
CA ARG A 548 -23.08 14.24 -8.41
C ARG A 548 -24.20 13.20 -8.56
N LYS A 549 -24.58 12.85 -9.79
CA LYS A 549 -25.57 11.80 -10.10
C LYS A 549 -24.95 10.42 -10.27
N ASP A 550 -23.63 10.33 -10.39
CA ASP A 550 -22.93 9.06 -10.56
C ASP A 550 -22.80 8.34 -9.21
N CYS A 551 -23.74 7.45 -8.95
CA CYS A 551 -23.83 6.73 -7.68
C CYS A 551 -22.68 5.74 -7.45
N SER A 552 -21.88 5.41 -8.48
CA SER A 552 -20.79 4.42 -8.38
C SER A 552 -19.67 4.85 -7.43
N ILE A 553 -19.41 6.16 -7.33
CA ILE A 553 -18.39 6.74 -6.44
C ILE A 553 -18.99 7.03 -5.06
N TRP A 554 -20.22 7.56 -5.04
CA TRP A 554 -20.84 8.07 -3.82
C TRP A 554 -21.39 6.98 -2.90
N ILE A 555 -21.97 5.90 -3.43
CA ILE A 555 -22.50 4.82 -2.60
C ILE A 555 -21.39 4.17 -1.74
N PRO A 556 -20.24 3.75 -2.30
CA PRO A 556 -19.14 3.21 -1.49
C PRO A 556 -18.59 4.23 -0.49
N LEU A 557 -18.47 5.50 -0.89
CA LEU A 557 -18.00 6.58 0.00
C LEU A 557 -18.92 6.74 1.21
N HIS A 558 -20.23 6.88 0.99
CA HIS A 558 -21.22 7.01 2.06
C HIS A 558 -21.21 5.79 2.96
N GLN A 559 -21.07 4.58 2.41
CA GLN A 559 -20.97 3.36 3.20
C GLN A 559 -19.73 3.34 4.11
N GLN A 560 -18.57 3.77 3.61
CA GLN A 560 -17.35 3.89 4.40
C GLN A 560 -17.50 4.91 5.53
N ILE A 561 -18.12 6.07 5.26
CA ILE A 561 -18.41 7.09 6.27
C ILE A 561 -19.34 6.53 7.34
N ARG A 562 -20.49 5.95 6.97
CA ARG A 562 -21.45 5.38 7.94
C ARG A 562 -20.82 4.29 8.81
N SER A 563 -20.02 3.41 8.21
CA SER A 563 -19.32 2.35 8.93
C SER A 563 -18.29 2.93 9.91
N SER A 564 -17.60 4.00 9.54
CA SER A 564 -16.65 4.70 10.43
C SER A 564 -17.35 5.38 11.61
N LEU A 565 -18.51 6.00 11.36
CA LEU A 565 -19.36 6.58 12.41
C LEU A 565 -19.89 5.50 13.37
N HIS A 566 -20.19 4.30 12.87
CA HIS A 566 -20.55 3.16 13.71
C HIS A 566 -19.42 2.75 14.66
N GLU A 567 -18.20 2.58 14.12
CA GLU A 567 -17.01 2.23 14.91
C GLU A 567 -16.71 3.28 16.00
N ALA A 568 -17.00 4.57 15.74
CA ALA A 568 -16.89 5.63 16.75
C ALA A 568 -17.87 5.45 17.93
N VAL A 569 -19.12 5.07 17.66
CA VAL A 569 -20.12 4.80 18.71
C VAL A 569 -19.72 3.58 19.54
N LEU A 570 -19.25 2.50 18.90
CA LEU A 570 -18.75 1.31 19.58
C LEU A 570 -17.55 1.62 20.48
N TRP A 571 -16.61 2.44 19.99
CA TRP A 571 -15.48 2.89 20.78
C TRP A 571 -15.91 3.71 22.00
N LEU A 572 -16.85 4.66 21.84
CA LEU A 572 -17.36 5.46 22.96
C LEU A 572 -18.06 4.61 24.02
N LYS A 573 -18.88 3.64 23.60
CA LYS A 573 -19.50 2.65 24.49
C LYS A 573 -18.46 1.89 25.30
N TYR A 574 -17.40 1.40 24.63
CA TYR A 574 -16.33 0.69 25.31
C TYR A 574 -15.52 1.62 26.25
N ARG A 575 -15.25 2.86 25.82
CA ARG A 575 -14.56 3.87 26.63
C ARG A 575 -15.32 4.16 27.92
N CYS A 576 -16.63 4.36 27.86
CA CYS A 576 -17.49 4.57 29.03
C CYS A 576 -17.45 3.38 30.00
N ALA A 577 -17.46 2.15 29.47
CA ALA A 577 -17.37 0.95 30.31
C ALA A 577 -16.00 0.80 30.99
N SER A 578 -14.93 1.22 30.32
CA SER A 578 -13.54 1.11 30.80
C SER A 578 -13.09 2.28 31.69
N ASP A 579 -13.82 3.38 31.70
CA ASP A 579 -13.44 4.63 32.35
C ASP A 579 -14.56 5.14 33.24
N SER A 580 -14.49 4.76 34.51
CA SER A 580 -15.47 5.18 35.53
C SER A 580 -15.49 6.68 35.78
N GLY A 581 -14.52 7.44 35.26
CA GLY A 581 -14.42 8.89 35.43
C GLY A 581 -15.15 9.70 34.34
N MET A 582 -15.60 9.08 33.25
CA MET A 582 -16.28 9.83 32.18
C MET A 582 -17.63 10.36 32.63
N CYS A 583 -17.76 11.69 32.61
CA CYS A 583 -19.03 12.33 32.91
C CYS A 583 -19.92 12.45 31.67
N LYS A 584 -21.22 12.63 31.90
CA LYS A 584 -22.22 12.80 30.83
C LYS A 584 -21.87 13.91 29.82
N ALA A 585 -21.26 15.00 30.27
CA ALA A 585 -20.92 16.14 29.41
C ALA A 585 -19.82 15.79 28.42
N ASP A 586 -18.85 14.96 28.84
CA ASP A 586 -17.77 14.50 27.96
C ASP A 586 -18.30 13.55 26.90
N VAL A 587 -19.18 12.62 27.27
CA VAL A 587 -19.82 11.69 26.31
C VAL A 587 -20.64 12.46 25.28
N LEU A 588 -21.46 13.43 25.73
CA LEU A 588 -22.25 14.28 24.83
C LEU A 588 -21.34 15.05 23.85
N LYS A 589 -20.24 15.62 24.35
CA LYS A 589 -19.24 16.32 23.53
C LYS A 589 -18.62 15.39 22.49
N SER A 590 -18.18 14.20 22.88
CA SER A 590 -17.56 13.24 21.96
C SER A 590 -18.54 12.74 20.90
N ILE A 591 -19.80 12.43 21.28
CA ILE A 591 -20.86 12.05 20.33
C ILE A 591 -21.11 13.17 19.34
N ASN A 592 -21.33 14.41 19.81
CA ASN A 592 -21.58 15.54 18.93
C ASN A 592 -20.43 15.79 17.96
N ASN A 593 -19.19 15.67 18.45
CA ASN A 593 -17.99 15.81 17.64
C ASN A 593 -17.90 14.73 16.56
N MET A 594 -17.88 13.46 16.95
CA MET A 594 -17.59 12.33 16.06
C MET A 594 -18.77 12.02 15.14
N LEU A 595 -20.00 12.24 15.56
CA LEU A 595 -21.17 12.09 14.70
C LEU A 595 -21.46 13.29 13.83
N PHE A 596 -20.65 14.36 13.85
CA PHE A 596 -20.88 15.57 13.04
C PHE A 596 -22.22 16.26 13.31
N LEU A 597 -22.58 16.42 14.58
CA LEU A 597 -23.83 17.08 15.02
C LEU A 597 -23.64 18.55 15.42
N ASN A 598 -22.40 19.00 15.61
CA ASN A 598 -22.12 20.43 15.83
C ASN A 598 -22.38 21.27 14.57
N LYS A 599 -22.49 22.58 14.75
CA LYS A 599 -22.62 23.51 13.62
C LYS A 599 -21.39 23.47 12.68
N PRO A 600 -21.54 23.75 11.38
CA PRO A 600 -20.43 23.68 10.41
C PRO A 600 -19.20 24.50 10.79
N GLU A 601 -19.39 25.63 11.48
CA GLU A 601 -18.32 26.54 11.92
C GLU A 601 -17.37 25.84 12.91
N PHE A 602 -17.89 24.91 13.73
CA PHE A 602 -17.09 24.16 14.69
C PHE A 602 -16.01 23.31 14.01
N TYR A 603 -16.37 22.61 12.94
CA TYR A 603 -15.43 21.79 12.16
C TYR A 603 -14.53 22.65 11.27
N SER A 604 -15.03 23.82 10.86
CA SER A 604 -14.31 24.75 10.01
C SER A 604 -13.24 25.56 10.74
N ALA A 605 -13.41 25.79 12.06
CA ALA A 605 -12.46 26.50 12.89
C ALA A 605 -11.19 25.67 13.22
N LYS A 606 -11.27 24.35 13.12
CA LYS A 606 -10.13 23.44 13.35
C LYS A 606 -9.30 23.28 12.07
N ASP A 607 -7.98 23.34 12.20
CA ASP A 607 -7.05 23.08 11.08
C ASP A 607 -6.99 21.57 10.74
N HIS A 608 -7.97 21.12 9.96
CA HIS A 608 -7.98 19.82 9.31
C HIS A 608 -7.23 19.82 7.96
N GLY A 609 -6.60 20.94 7.59
CA GLY A 609 -5.91 21.10 6.31
C GLY A 609 -6.78 21.31 5.09
N LEU A 610 -8.09 21.46 5.25
CA LEU A 610 -9.03 21.82 4.18
C LEU A 610 -8.92 23.31 3.83
N MET A 611 -9.01 23.63 2.54
CA MET A 611 -9.26 25.01 2.09
C MET A 611 -10.67 25.44 2.50
N ASP A 612 -10.90 26.74 2.70
CA ASP A 612 -12.19 27.24 3.21
C ASP A 612 -13.39 26.85 2.34
N GLN A 613 -13.21 26.80 1.01
CA GLN A 613 -14.26 26.38 0.07
C GLN A 613 -14.59 24.87 0.17
N GLU A 614 -13.60 24.04 0.56
CA GLU A 614 -13.76 22.59 0.68
C GLU A 614 -14.45 22.20 2.00
N ARG A 615 -14.26 23.00 3.07
CA ARG A 615 -14.80 22.71 4.41
C ARG A 615 -16.31 22.54 4.40
N SER A 616 -17.02 23.51 3.83
CA SER A 616 -18.48 23.49 3.75
C SER A 616 -18.99 22.34 2.88
N PHE A 617 -18.31 22.04 1.77
CA PHE A 617 -18.67 20.95 0.88
C PHE A 617 -18.49 19.58 1.53
N ASN A 618 -17.33 19.32 2.12
CA ASN A 618 -17.01 18.05 2.76
C ASN A 618 -17.93 17.79 3.95
N TYR A 619 -18.18 18.80 4.78
CA TYR A 619 -19.14 18.71 5.86
C TYR A 619 -20.54 18.34 5.34
N LYS A 620 -20.99 19.00 4.26
CA LYS A 620 -22.28 18.68 3.63
C LYS A 620 -22.35 17.22 3.16
N VAL A 621 -21.29 16.70 2.52
CA VAL A 621 -21.22 15.30 2.08
C VAL A 621 -21.33 14.33 3.25
N ILE A 622 -20.70 14.64 4.39
CA ILE A 622 -20.79 13.80 5.59
C ILE A 622 -22.23 13.80 6.11
N CYS A 623 -22.89 14.97 6.16
CA CYS A 623 -24.31 15.05 6.51
C CYS A 623 -25.21 14.28 5.53
N GLU A 624 -24.94 14.40 4.22
CA GLU A 624 -25.61 13.66 3.15
C GLU A 624 -25.45 12.14 3.30
N SER A 625 -24.34 11.68 3.88
CA SER A 625 -24.10 10.25 4.16
C SER A 625 -25.11 9.69 5.16
N GLY A 626 -25.54 10.45 6.16
CA GLY A 626 -26.45 9.96 7.20
C GLY A 626 -25.82 8.87 8.09
N LEU A 627 -26.64 7.94 8.59
CA LEU A 627 -26.23 6.87 9.51
C LEU A 627 -26.85 5.52 9.10
N ASN A 628 -26.17 4.43 9.46
CA ASN A 628 -26.74 3.09 9.37
C ASN A 628 -27.81 2.89 10.45
N GLU A 629 -28.81 2.05 10.16
CA GLU A 629 -29.83 1.60 11.13
C GLU A 629 -29.18 1.04 12.40
N GLU A 630 -28.15 0.21 12.23
CA GLU A 630 -27.38 -0.39 13.32
C GLU A 630 -26.76 0.67 14.24
N THR A 631 -26.19 1.75 13.71
CA THR A 631 -25.62 2.83 14.51
C THR A 631 -26.70 3.59 15.28
N PHE A 632 -27.84 3.86 14.64
CA PHE A 632 -28.96 4.56 15.28
C PHE A 632 -29.54 3.72 16.43
N HIS A 633 -29.74 2.43 16.18
CA HIS A 633 -30.18 1.48 17.20
C HIS A 633 -29.16 1.33 18.33
N GLU A 634 -27.86 1.26 18.03
CA GLU A 634 -26.78 1.10 19.02
C GLU A 634 -26.74 2.28 20.01
N ILE A 635 -26.98 3.52 19.55
CA ILE A 635 -27.05 4.70 20.42
C ILE A 635 -28.21 4.56 21.43
N LEU A 636 -29.41 4.23 20.92
CA LEU A 636 -30.62 4.09 21.73
C LEU A 636 -30.51 2.92 22.71
N SER A 637 -30.08 1.76 22.23
CA SER A 637 -29.98 0.54 23.03
C SER A 637 -28.91 0.65 24.11
N SER A 638 -27.74 1.24 23.79
CA SER A 638 -26.65 1.42 24.75
C SER A 638 -26.98 2.44 25.83
N ALA A 639 -27.70 3.51 25.49
CA ALA A 639 -28.20 4.46 26.49
C ALA A 639 -29.29 3.82 27.38
N ALA A 640 -30.22 3.06 26.79
CA ALA A 640 -31.25 2.35 27.55
C ALA A 640 -30.65 1.32 28.53
N ALA A 641 -29.60 0.61 28.11
CA ALA A 641 -28.85 -0.34 28.93
C ALA A 641 -27.92 0.31 29.97
N GLY A 642 -27.80 1.65 29.99
CA GLY A 642 -26.90 2.37 30.90
C GLY A 642 -25.41 2.23 30.57
N GLN A 643 -25.07 1.72 29.38
CA GLN A 643 -23.69 1.57 28.91
C GLN A 643 -23.12 2.91 28.42
N LEU A 644 -23.99 3.78 27.88
CA LEU A 644 -23.71 5.20 27.72
C LEU A 644 -24.32 5.95 28.91
N PRO A 645 -23.55 6.74 29.67
CA PRO A 645 -24.04 7.47 30.85
C PRO A 645 -24.84 8.73 30.44
N LEU A 646 -25.86 8.53 29.60
CA LEU A 646 -26.75 9.57 29.08
C LEU A 646 -28.13 9.42 29.73
N SER A 647 -28.75 10.54 30.06
CA SER A 647 -30.16 10.57 30.45
C SER A 647 -31.06 10.32 29.23
N GLY A 648 -32.34 10.01 29.49
CA GLY A 648 -33.35 9.90 28.43
C GLY A 648 -33.47 11.18 27.59
N LEU A 649 -33.37 12.35 28.22
CA LEU A 649 -33.39 13.64 27.54
C LEU A 649 -32.18 13.83 26.61
N GLU A 650 -30.97 13.63 27.13
CA GLU A 650 -29.73 13.82 26.34
C GLU A 650 -29.68 12.83 25.15
N THR A 651 -30.13 11.59 25.38
CA THR A 651 -30.28 10.58 24.32
C THR A 651 -31.28 11.04 23.26
N PHE A 652 -32.43 11.57 23.69
CA PHE A 652 -33.45 12.09 22.80
C PHE A 652 -32.95 13.28 21.98
N GLU A 653 -32.20 14.22 22.55
CA GLU A 653 -31.64 15.36 21.82
C GLU A 653 -30.65 14.93 20.73
N ILE A 654 -29.84 13.90 20.98
CA ILE A 654 -28.97 13.30 19.96
C ILE A 654 -29.81 12.69 18.83
N VAL A 655 -30.84 11.92 19.17
CA VAL A 655 -31.76 11.30 18.21
C VAL A 655 -32.47 12.34 17.37
N GLU A 656 -33.02 13.38 17.99
CA GLU A 656 -33.70 14.49 17.33
C GLU A 656 -32.73 15.20 16.36
N ALA A 657 -31.49 15.48 16.77
CA ALA A 657 -30.48 16.08 15.90
C ALA A 657 -30.13 15.19 14.69
N ILE A 658 -30.03 13.88 14.89
CA ILE A 658 -29.78 12.92 13.81
C ILE A 658 -30.94 12.90 12.80
N VAL A 659 -32.18 12.82 13.28
CA VAL A 659 -33.37 12.76 12.41
C VAL A 659 -33.52 14.07 11.63
N HIS A 660 -33.39 15.23 12.28
CA HIS A 660 -33.45 16.52 11.60
C HIS A 660 -32.36 16.69 10.54
N ARG A 661 -31.12 16.29 10.84
CA ARG A 661 -30.03 16.35 9.85
C ARG A 661 -30.32 15.45 8.65
N SER A 662 -30.87 14.26 8.88
CA SER A 662 -31.22 13.31 7.83
C SER A 662 -32.27 13.91 6.88
N CYS A 663 -33.28 14.60 7.42
CA CYS A 663 -34.26 15.33 6.62
C CYS A 663 -33.68 16.55 5.89
N ALA A 664 -32.76 17.28 6.52
CA ALA A 664 -32.21 18.52 5.97
C ALA A 664 -31.17 18.29 4.86
N SER A 665 -30.59 17.10 4.77
CA SER A 665 -29.48 16.80 3.87
C SER A 665 -29.70 15.50 3.06
N PRO A 666 -30.78 15.37 2.28
CA PRO A 666 -30.96 14.21 1.41
C PRO A 666 -29.93 14.22 0.27
N PHE A 667 -29.42 13.05 -0.10
CA PHE A 667 -28.56 12.88 -1.27
C PHE A 667 -29.38 12.31 -2.43
N ASN A 668 -29.48 13.05 -3.55
CA ASN A 668 -30.27 12.64 -4.73
C ASN A 668 -31.70 12.18 -4.40
N ASP A 669 -32.37 12.91 -3.48
CA ASP A 669 -33.71 12.61 -2.98
C ASP A 669 -33.85 11.22 -2.32
N GLN A 670 -32.73 10.58 -1.97
CA GLN A 670 -32.71 9.32 -1.23
C GLN A 670 -32.67 9.58 0.28
N VAL A 671 -33.36 8.71 1.01
CA VAL A 671 -33.37 8.66 2.47
C VAL A 671 -32.02 8.16 2.94
N ASN A 672 -31.32 8.98 3.74
CA ASN A 672 -29.99 8.69 4.28
C ASN A 672 -30.02 8.15 5.74
N LEU A 673 -31.21 7.94 6.30
CA LEU A 673 -31.46 7.19 7.54
C LEU A 673 -32.58 6.18 7.27
N GLN A 674 -32.18 5.01 6.77
CA GLN A 674 -33.10 3.91 6.49
C GLN A 674 -33.28 3.07 7.75
N ILE A 675 -34.53 2.81 8.12
CA ILE A 675 -34.88 1.98 9.28
C ILE A 675 -35.90 0.95 8.86
N SER A 676 -35.61 -0.31 9.14
CA SER A 676 -36.44 -1.46 8.80
C SER A 676 -37.25 -1.94 10.01
N ASP A 677 -36.69 -1.84 11.22
CA ASP A 677 -37.34 -2.27 12.47
C ASP A 677 -38.17 -1.15 13.12
N GLY A 678 -39.49 -1.32 13.12
CA GLY A 678 -40.43 -0.41 13.78
C GLY A 678 -40.29 -0.32 15.30
N LYS A 679 -39.62 -1.29 15.96
CA LYS A 679 -39.37 -1.26 17.42
C LYS A 679 -38.56 -0.05 17.86
N ILE A 680 -37.89 0.63 16.93
CA ILE A 680 -37.18 1.88 17.22
C ILE A 680 -38.09 2.95 17.84
N ILE A 681 -39.39 2.92 17.50
CA ILE A 681 -40.41 3.83 18.04
C ILE A 681 -40.48 3.69 19.56
N ASP A 682 -40.51 2.46 20.08
CA ASP A 682 -40.59 2.20 21.50
C ASP A 682 -39.34 2.70 22.24
N TYR A 683 -38.15 2.53 21.65
CA TYR A 683 -36.91 3.07 22.21
C TYR A 683 -36.94 4.60 22.31
N ILE A 684 -37.44 5.30 21.29
CA ILE A 684 -37.56 6.76 21.28
C ILE A 684 -38.55 7.22 22.36
N LEU A 685 -39.72 6.58 22.46
CA LEU A 685 -40.72 6.92 23.48
C LEU A 685 -40.22 6.59 24.90
N GLN A 686 -39.41 5.53 25.05
CA GLN A 686 -38.80 5.16 26.33
C GLN A 686 -37.82 6.23 26.84
N CYS A 687 -37.18 7.01 25.96
CA CYS A 687 -36.36 8.15 26.35
C CYS A 687 -37.15 9.23 27.10
N CYS A 688 -38.47 9.34 26.87
CA CYS A 688 -39.32 10.33 27.52
C CYS A 688 -39.78 9.93 28.93
N VAL A 689 -39.61 8.66 29.31
CA VAL A 689 -40.11 8.11 30.58
C VAL A 689 -39.30 8.66 31.76
N LEU A 690 -40.00 9.25 32.72
CA LEU A 690 -39.45 9.75 33.97
C LEU A 690 -39.12 8.58 34.89
N ARG A 691 -37.85 8.44 35.25
CA ARG A 691 -37.40 7.48 36.26
C ARG A 691 -37.57 8.10 37.65
N ILE A 692 -38.63 7.71 38.34
CA ILE A 692 -38.90 8.15 39.72
C ILE A 692 -38.28 7.12 40.68
N PRO A 693 -37.35 7.49 41.58
CA PRO A 693 -36.83 6.56 42.59
C PRO A 693 -37.99 6.07 43.46
N HIS A 694 -38.15 4.75 43.64
CA HIS A 694 -39.26 4.17 44.40
C HIS A 694 -38.82 3.14 45.44
N GLN A 695 -39.63 3.02 46.49
CA GLN A 695 -39.56 1.93 47.45
C GLN A 695 -40.22 0.66 46.86
N PRO A 696 -39.73 -0.55 47.20
CA PRO A 696 -40.27 -1.79 46.65
C PRO A 696 -41.73 -2.02 47.08
N GLY A 697 -42.65 -2.25 46.11
CA GLY A 697 -44.02 -2.71 46.36
C GLY A 697 -45.17 -1.92 45.71
N GLN A 698 -44.91 -0.78 45.07
CA GLN A 698 -45.95 -0.01 44.36
C GLN A 698 -46.00 -0.33 42.86
N HIS A 699 -47.22 -0.52 42.33
CA HIS A 699 -47.47 -0.66 40.89
C HIS A 699 -47.06 0.64 40.16
N MET A 700 -46.17 0.50 39.17
CA MET A 700 -45.52 1.61 38.49
C MET A 700 -46.39 2.16 37.35
N VAL A 701 -46.88 3.41 37.48
CA VAL A 701 -47.40 4.17 36.33
C VAL A 701 -46.21 4.83 35.63
N LYS A 702 -46.01 4.54 34.34
CA LYS A 702 -44.97 5.17 33.52
C LYS A 702 -45.38 6.62 33.22
N LEU A 703 -44.76 7.58 33.90
CA LEU A 703 -44.94 9.01 33.63
C LEU A 703 -43.90 9.49 32.62
N ALA A 704 -44.24 10.47 31.79
CA ALA A 704 -43.33 11.11 30.83
C ALA A 704 -43.38 12.62 30.97
N ASN A 705 -42.28 13.30 30.65
CA ASN A 705 -42.30 14.76 30.55
C ASN A 705 -43.10 15.18 29.31
N ALA A 706 -44.17 15.95 29.50
CA ALA A 706 -45.09 16.33 28.42
C ALA A 706 -44.38 17.04 27.25
N THR A 707 -43.45 17.95 27.53
CA THR A 707 -42.71 18.67 26.48
C THR A 707 -41.86 17.72 25.64
N PHE A 708 -41.17 16.77 26.28
CA PHE A 708 -40.34 15.79 25.57
C PHE A 708 -41.18 14.75 24.83
N TYR A 709 -42.29 14.34 25.42
CA TYR A 709 -43.22 13.39 24.81
C TYR A 709 -43.78 13.89 23.48
N TRP A 710 -44.24 15.16 23.43
CA TRP A 710 -44.75 15.73 22.18
C TRP A 710 -43.65 15.96 21.14
N ARG A 711 -42.44 16.38 21.56
CA ARG A 711 -41.28 16.46 20.66
C ARG A 711 -40.92 15.08 20.10
N ALA A 712 -40.98 14.03 20.91
CA ALA A 712 -40.72 12.67 20.46
C ALA A 712 -41.72 12.21 19.41
N TRP A 713 -43.00 12.52 19.55
CA TRP A 713 -43.98 12.25 18.49
C TRP A 713 -43.64 12.97 17.20
N ILE A 714 -43.24 14.25 17.23
CA ILE A 714 -42.83 14.97 16.03
C ILE A 714 -41.65 14.26 15.35
N VAL A 715 -40.61 13.91 16.11
CA VAL A 715 -39.43 13.19 15.59
C VAL A 715 -39.83 11.84 14.98
N THR A 716 -40.67 11.07 15.66
CA THR A 716 -41.13 9.76 15.19
C THR A 716 -41.99 9.88 13.93
N ILE A 717 -42.84 10.89 13.81
CA ILE A 717 -43.62 11.17 12.58
C ILE A 717 -42.69 11.53 11.42
N ILE A 718 -41.69 12.39 11.66
CA ILE A 718 -40.67 12.73 10.65
C ILE A 718 -39.93 11.45 10.20
N LEU A 719 -39.55 10.60 11.15
CA LEU A 719 -38.89 9.33 10.86
C LEU A 719 -39.77 8.36 10.07
N GLY A 720 -41.08 8.34 10.37
CA GLY A 720 -42.09 7.61 9.62
C GLY A 720 -42.25 8.14 8.19
N ALA A 721 -42.18 9.45 7.98
CA ALA A 721 -42.21 10.06 6.65
C ALA A 721 -40.95 9.74 5.83
N LEU A 722 -39.78 9.64 6.48
CA LEU A 722 -38.55 9.14 5.85
C LEU A 722 -38.63 7.65 5.51
N ASN A 723 -39.34 6.85 6.32
CA ASN A 723 -39.40 5.39 6.20
C ASN A 723 -40.86 4.90 6.13
N PRO A 724 -41.61 5.24 5.06
CA PRO A 724 -43.07 5.05 5.03
C PRO A 724 -43.50 3.57 5.05
N LYS A 725 -42.67 2.67 4.50
CA LYS A 725 -42.96 1.23 4.39
C LYS A 725 -42.59 0.40 5.61
N SER A 726 -41.97 1.01 6.62
CA SER A 726 -41.51 0.31 7.83
C SER A 726 -41.99 1.06 9.06
N VAL A 727 -41.30 2.14 9.44
CA VAL A 727 -41.66 2.97 10.60
C VAL A 727 -43.02 3.63 10.39
N GLY A 728 -43.28 4.17 9.19
CA GLY A 728 -44.56 4.83 8.87
C GLY A 728 -45.76 3.87 8.93
N GLU A 729 -45.60 2.64 8.43
CA GLU A 729 -46.63 1.61 8.50
C GLU A 729 -46.95 1.22 9.95
N VAL A 730 -45.92 1.00 10.77
CA VAL A 730 -46.10 0.68 12.19
C VAL A 730 -46.75 1.84 12.95
N LEU A 731 -46.35 3.08 12.68
CA LEU A 731 -47.00 4.26 13.26
C LEU A 731 -48.48 4.34 12.94
N TRP A 732 -48.83 4.11 11.67
CA TRP A 732 -50.20 4.18 11.19
C TRP A 732 -51.09 3.09 11.80
N ASN A 733 -50.56 1.87 11.92
CA ASN A 733 -51.33 0.69 12.32
C ASN A 733 -51.38 0.49 13.84
N CYS A 734 -50.32 0.86 14.57
CA CYS A 734 -50.15 0.49 15.97
C CYS A 734 -50.30 1.67 16.96
N TYR A 735 -50.21 2.93 16.49
CA TYR A 735 -50.22 4.10 17.39
C TYR A 735 -51.32 5.10 17.01
N PRO A 736 -52.46 5.13 17.73
CA PRO A 736 -53.59 6.03 17.42
C PRO A 736 -53.24 7.52 17.39
N ILE A 737 -52.37 7.97 18.31
CA ILE A 737 -51.90 9.36 18.36
C ILE A 737 -51.09 9.71 17.10
N ALA A 738 -50.23 8.79 16.65
CA ALA A 738 -49.46 8.98 15.42
C ALA A 738 -50.38 9.02 14.20
N GLN A 739 -51.38 8.14 14.13
CA GLN A 739 -52.38 8.13 13.07
C GLN A 739 -53.14 9.47 13.01
N CYS A 740 -53.54 10.04 14.16
CA CYS A 740 -54.13 11.39 14.21
C CYS A 740 -53.21 12.44 13.59
N PHE A 741 -51.93 12.48 14.01
CA PHE A 741 -50.96 13.44 13.47
C PHE A 741 -50.70 13.26 11.98
N MET A 742 -50.55 12.02 11.52
CA MET A 742 -50.37 11.72 10.10
C MET A 742 -51.58 12.18 9.29
N HIS A 743 -52.81 11.96 9.78
CA HIS A 743 -54.01 12.49 9.14
C HIS A 743 -53.97 14.01 9.03
N MET A 744 -53.75 14.72 10.13
CA MET A 744 -53.71 16.19 10.14
C MET A 744 -52.68 16.74 9.15
N ILE A 745 -51.49 16.14 9.10
CA ILE A 745 -50.40 16.55 8.19
C ILE A 745 -50.75 16.27 6.73
N ILE A 746 -51.35 15.11 6.44
CA ILE A 746 -51.72 14.71 5.07
C ILE A 746 -52.88 15.58 4.55
N THR A 747 -53.85 15.92 5.41
CA THR A 747 -55.03 16.72 5.03
C THR A 747 -54.81 18.22 5.16
N ASP A 748 -53.67 18.66 5.72
CA ASP A 748 -53.40 20.05 6.09
C ASP A 748 -54.49 20.66 7.01
N ASP A 749 -55.06 19.82 7.89
CA ASP A 749 -56.15 20.17 8.81
C ASP A 749 -55.75 19.85 10.25
N PHE A 750 -55.23 20.85 10.96
CA PHE A 750 -54.67 20.72 12.31
C PHE A 750 -55.74 20.86 13.41
N VAL A 751 -56.85 20.13 13.27
CA VAL A 751 -57.97 20.10 14.23
C VAL A 751 -58.05 18.72 14.90
N TYR A 752 -58.08 18.70 16.23
CA TYR A 752 -58.20 17.46 17.02
C TYR A 752 -59.62 17.27 17.58
N PRO A 753 -60.21 16.06 17.47
CA PRO A 753 -59.75 14.92 16.68
C PRO A 753 -59.96 15.14 15.17
N PRO A 754 -59.16 14.51 14.29
CA PRO A 754 -59.31 14.63 12.84
C PRO A 754 -60.69 14.19 12.36
N SER A 755 -61.27 14.96 11.45
CA SER A 755 -62.64 14.78 10.93
C SER A 755 -62.90 13.42 10.26
N VAL A 756 -61.86 12.73 9.79
CA VAL A 756 -61.95 11.37 9.22
C VAL A 756 -62.03 10.29 10.31
N LEU A 757 -61.39 10.52 11.47
CA LEU A 757 -61.45 9.61 12.62
C LEU A 757 -62.76 9.76 13.41
N THR A 758 -63.46 10.89 13.26
CA THR A 758 -64.83 11.06 13.75
C THR A 758 -65.88 10.41 12.83
N CYS A 759 -65.55 10.11 11.56
CA CYS A 759 -66.44 9.45 10.60
C CYS A 759 -66.31 7.91 10.59
N LYS A 760 -65.22 7.36 11.12
CA LYS A 760 -65.20 5.98 11.58
C LYS A 760 -65.80 6.01 12.98
N GLU A 761 -66.87 5.26 13.22
CA GLU A 761 -67.38 5.00 14.56
C GLU A 761 -66.23 4.39 15.39
N ILE A 762 -65.44 5.23 16.06
CA ILE A 762 -64.65 4.82 17.20
C ILE A 762 -65.68 4.65 18.28
N ASP A 763 -65.96 3.38 18.59
CA ASP A 763 -66.81 2.94 19.68
C ASP A 763 -66.67 3.88 20.88
N ALA A 764 -67.80 4.40 21.32
CA ALA A 764 -67.97 5.11 22.58
C ALA A 764 -67.39 4.33 23.79
N GLU A 765 -67.06 3.05 23.60
CA GLU A 765 -66.36 2.16 24.53
C GLU A 765 -64.91 2.62 24.85
N MET A 766 -64.14 3.13 23.88
CA MET A 766 -62.70 3.47 24.07
C MET A 766 -62.51 4.80 24.84
N ILE A 767 -63.44 5.73 24.65
CA ILE A 767 -63.49 6.99 25.41
C ILE A 767 -63.94 6.71 26.86
N ARG A 768 -64.93 5.83 27.06
CA ARG A 768 -65.33 5.37 28.40
C ARG A 768 -64.23 4.62 29.14
N THR A 769 -63.38 3.85 28.44
CA THR A 769 -62.24 3.17 29.09
C THR A 769 -61.18 4.15 29.57
N LEU A 770 -60.94 5.25 28.84
CA LEU A 770 -60.01 6.30 29.26
C LEU A 770 -60.56 7.14 30.42
N GLU A 771 -61.89 7.37 30.47
CA GLU A 771 -62.54 8.04 31.61
C GLU A 771 -62.56 7.15 32.87
N ASN A 772 -62.76 5.84 32.73
CA ASN A 772 -62.71 4.88 33.84
C ASN A 772 -61.30 4.59 34.37
N MET A 773 -60.24 4.96 33.65
CA MET A 773 -58.84 4.86 34.12
C MET A 773 -58.35 6.14 34.83
N ALA A 774 -59.13 7.22 34.80
CA ALA A 774 -58.85 8.49 35.48
C ALA A 774 -59.70 8.68 36.75
N SER A 775 -60.46 7.66 37.16
CA SER A 775 -61.11 7.51 38.47
C SER A 775 -60.47 6.33 39.21
#